data_AF-A0A7X9PD14-F1
#
_entry.id   AF-A0A7X9PD14-F1
#
_cell.length_a   1.000
_cell.length_b   1.000
_cell.length_c   1.000
_cell.angle_alpha   90.00
_cell.angle_beta   90.00
_cell.angle_gamma   90.00
#
_symmetry.space_group_name_H-M   'P 1'
#
loop_
_entity.id
_entity.type
_entity.pdbx_description
1 polymer ?
#
loop_
_entity_poly.entity_id
_entity_poly.type
_entity_poly.pdbx_seq_one_letter_code
_entity_poly.pdbx_strand_id
1 'polypeptide(L)'
;MNKKIGFSLFAILLISSLVLSSCNFPLLQANQGNSGSTSPASTETSGLANQLGTGVYDSSFAAYEEPSVSLPDKFTRDYTLPLDLTQVGNLNDFSLTDSQLAALKANGFVVVPPSNDSNRNYNEFYQAYESIRYEETPLFVTTDSVLHVYHLVFDKMLRDLERDSFIPTLKELTSIMVVATDNQYQQLKGTSLEDAAVRNVAFFGVAASLLGTGDSIPAEAQTYVDAELALINAHQGTDISPLWNQENQAADMKLVEDYSQYIPRGHYTLSPELEAYFKAMMWYGRLSFRLKDTQETERALLLTQAVRTASSSEGNTALDLWHTIYDPTVFLVGKADDLGIDEYGKISDAIYGTNPAAVDFGDAAKLQQFIDTARQLPAPQVNSMWVYIWQDRDDVTQGFRFMGQRFTLDEYVFGQLMWRKVGTDTQPRDLPKALDFFAATGSDQALSILTDMGEPDYANYSTQMAKVKNEVAQLGTDSWTQNVYWSWLYSLQSVTAVKGQQYPIFMQTDAWAKKDLQTALSSWTELKHDTILYSKQVMAEMGGGGAEQAPKGYVEPAPETYARMLALADMTRSGLESRGILSDTTKGNLDNLIDRLNFLLDISQKELNHQEISEDDYWQIQYYGGWLEAQTIAAADTEAADQDRSYLEDQKSALVADVATGIGRVLEEGVGYPTLIYVVTPNQPYQVAVGAVYTYYEFTVQPDQRMTDQTWQEQLLSGNPPTQPDWTSAFIVK
;
A
#
# COMPACT_ATOMS: atom_id res chain seq x y z
N MET A 1 -36.93 -34.78 -51.34
CA MET A 1 -36.33 -33.51 -50.87
C MET A 1 -37.32 -32.80 -49.95
N ASN A 2 -36.81 -31.96 -49.04
CA ASN A 2 -37.54 -31.04 -48.15
C ASN A 2 -38.68 -31.60 -47.28
N LYS A 3 -38.40 -31.83 -45.99
CA LYS A 3 -39.16 -31.28 -44.84
C LYS A 3 -38.66 -31.83 -43.49
N LYS A 4 -38.07 -30.96 -42.66
CA LYS A 4 -38.27 -30.92 -41.20
C LYS A 4 -38.20 -29.45 -40.76
N ILE A 5 -39.25 -28.97 -40.11
CA ILE A 5 -39.37 -27.66 -39.47
C ILE A 5 -40.09 -27.89 -38.13
N GLY A 6 -39.65 -27.20 -37.08
CA GLY A 6 -40.35 -27.11 -35.80
C GLY A 6 -39.93 -28.16 -34.76
N PHE A 7 -39.00 -27.79 -33.89
CA PHE A 7 -39.14 -27.85 -32.42
C PHE A 7 -37.94 -27.16 -31.72
N SER A 8 -37.87 -25.82 -31.80
CA SER A 8 -36.83 -25.01 -31.16
C SER A 8 -37.40 -23.70 -30.61
N LEU A 9 -38.16 -23.78 -29.51
CA LEU A 9 -38.66 -22.61 -28.78
C LEU A 9 -38.93 -22.85 -27.28
N PHE A 10 -38.45 -23.97 -26.73
CA PHE A 10 -38.61 -24.34 -25.31
C PHE A 10 -37.30 -24.72 -24.60
N ALA A 11 -36.16 -24.63 -25.30
CA ALA A 11 -34.83 -24.99 -24.76
C ALA A 11 -33.94 -23.78 -24.45
N ILE A 12 -34.36 -22.56 -24.83
CA ILE A 12 -33.58 -21.32 -24.64
C ILE A 12 -33.89 -20.66 -23.28
N LEU A 13 -35.07 -20.92 -22.72
CA LEU A 13 -35.59 -20.27 -21.51
C LEU A 13 -35.24 -21.01 -20.19
N LEU A 14 -34.36 -22.01 -20.24
CA LEU A 14 -33.91 -22.79 -19.07
C LEU A 14 -32.38 -22.83 -18.88
N ILE A 15 -31.63 -22.11 -19.72
CA ILE A 15 -30.16 -21.99 -19.64
C ILE A 15 -29.77 -20.59 -19.11
N SER A 16 -30.65 -19.59 -19.26
CA SER A 16 -30.46 -18.21 -18.78
C SER A 16 -30.51 -18.03 -17.26
N SER A 17 -30.78 -19.08 -16.48
CA SER A 17 -31.01 -19.02 -15.02
C SER A 17 -29.99 -19.83 -14.20
N LEU A 18 -28.82 -20.13 -14.77
CA LEU A 18 -27.75 -20.92 -14.14
C LEU A 18 -26.36 -20.27 -14.26
N VAL A 19 -26.31 -18.96 -14.54
CA VAL A 19 -25.07 -18.16 -14.69
C VAL A 19 -25.12 -16.88 -13.85
N LEU A 20 -25.88 -16.90 -12.74
CA LEU A 20 -26.09 -15.75 -11.83
C LEU A 20 -26.08 -16.20 -10.36
N SER A 21 -25.17 -17.11 -9.99
CA SER A 21 -25.06 -17.67 -8.63
C SER A 21 -23.62 -18.04 -8.25
N SER A 22 -22.66 -17.27 -8.75
CA SER A 22 -21.23 -17.33 -8.43
C SER A 22 -20.69 -15.90 -8.43
N CYS A 23 -19.75 -15.61 -7.52
CA CYS A 23 -19.23 -14.26 -7.21
C CYS A 23 -20.23 -13.34 -6.46
N ASN A 24 -20.50 -13.66 -5.19
CA ASN A 24 -20.77 -12.61 -4.19
C ASN A 24 -19.43 -12.06 -3.70
N PHE A 25 -19.31 -10.73 -3.58
CA PHE A 25 -18.20 -10.08 -2.88
C PHE A 25 -18.40 -10.28 -1.36
N PRO A 26 -17.49 -10.94 -0.61
CA PRO A 26 -17.76 -11.30 0.80
C PRO A 26 -17.91 -10.10 1.76
N LEU A 27 -17.44 -8.92 1.37
CA LEU A 27 -17.45 -7.69 2.19
C LEU A 27 -18.83 -7.02 2.32
N LEU A 28 -19.85 -7.44 1.57
CA LEU A 28 -21.16 -6.76 1.53
C LEU A 28 -22.33 -7.66 1.97
N GLN A 29 -22.51 -7.83 3.29
CA GLN A 29 -23.76 -8.32 3.89
C GLN A 29 -24.29 -7.41 5.01
N ALA A 30 -24.74 -6.22 4.63
CA ALA A 30 -25.57 -5.37 5.50
C ALA A 30 -27.02 -5.87 5.54
N ASN A 31 -27.33 -6.68 6.56
CA ASN A 31 -28.64 -6.88 7.21
C ASN A 31 -29.93 -6.73 6.33
N GLN A 32 -30.44 -7.86 5.80
CA GLN A 32 -31.80 -7.97 5.22
C GLN A 32 -32.59 -9.10 5.91
N GLY A 33 -33.91 -8.95 5.99
CA GLY A 33 -34.78 -9.69 6.92
C GLY A 33 -34.96 -11.19 6.64
N ASN A 34 -35.07 -11.99 7.72
CA ASN A 34 -35.16 -13.45 7.70
C ASN A 34 -36.59 -13.98 7.45
N SER A 35 -36.75 -14.95 6.55
CA SER A 35 -37.91 -15.85 6.49
C SER A 35 -37.51 -17.26 6.03
N GLY A 36 -37.49 -18.23 6.95
CA GLY A 36 -36.95 -19.58 6.71
C GLY A 36 -37.97 -20.67 6.38
N SER A 37 -37.46 -21.83 5.95
CA SER A 37 -38.14 -23.13 5.97
C SER A 37 -37.12 -24.25 6.15
N THR A 38 -37.51 -25.40 6.73
CA THR A 38 -36.58 -26.40 7.28
C THR A 38 -36.69 -27.79 6.64
N SER A 39 -35.54 -28.41 6.39
CA SER A 39 -35.39 -29.87 6.25
C SER A 39 -33.93 -30.26 6.62
N PRO A 40 -33.66 -31.42 7.24
CA PRO A 40 -32.47 -31.59 8.08
C PRO A 40 -31.30 -32.41 7.48
N ALA A 41 -30.21 -32.48 8.27
CA ALA A 41 -29.08 -33.43 8.19
C ALA A 41 -27.87 -33.07 7.29
N SER A 42 -27.70 -31.79 6.92
CA SER A 42 -26.42 -31.27 6.40
C SER A 42 -26.09 -29.86 6.92
N THR A 43 -26.70 -29.47 8.05
CA THR A 43 -26.99 -28.06 8.34
C THR A 43 -26.05 -27.42 9.35
N GLU A 44 -25.43 -28.21 10.24
CA GLU A 44 -24.67 -27.67 11.39
C GLU A 44 -23.33 -27.04 10.97
N THR A 45 -22.56 -27.69 10.09
CA THR A 45 -21.32 -27.12 9.52
C THR A 45 -21.59 -25.86 8.71
N SER A 46 -22.61 -25.88 7.83
CA SER A 46 -23.03 -24.69 7.08
C SER A 46 -23.59 -23.57 7.95
N GLY A 47 -24.12 -23.90 9.14
CA GLY A 47 -24.58 -22.92 10.12
C GLY A 47 -23.40 -22.17 10.75
N LEU A 48 -22.36 -22.91 11.16
CA LEU A 48 -21.17 -22.33 11.77
C LEU A 48 -20.45 -21.37 10.81
N ALA A 49 -20.21 -21.78 9.55
CA ALA A 49 -19.54 -20.92 8.57
C ALA A 49 -20.28 -19.59 8.32
N ASN A 50 -21.62 -19.62 8.25
CA ASN A 50 -22.41 -18.40 8.10
C ASN A 50 -22.43 -17.51 9.37
N GLN A 51 -22.22 -18.07 10.56
CA GLN A 51 -22.04 -17.27 11.78
C GLN A 51 -20.63 -16.70 11.90
N LEU A 52 -19.59 -17.39 11.40
CA LEU A 52 -18.22 -16.89 11.39
C LEU A 52 -18.01 -15.71 10.43
N GLY A 53 -18.75 -15.66 9.31
CA GLY A 53 -18.66 -14.54 8.36
C GLY A 53 -19.19 -13.19 8.87
N THR A 54 -19.88 -13.13 10.02
CA THR A 54 -20.48 -11.89 10.56
C THR A 54 -20.15 -11.71 12.04
N GLY A 55 -19.29 -10.74 12.36
CA GLY A 55 -18.91 -10.41 13.75
C GLY A 55 -17.57 -10.96 14.24
N VAL A 56 -16.61 -11.23 13.34
CA VAL A 56 -15.18 -11.38 13.72
C VAL A 56 -14.52 -10.03 13.98
N TYR A 57 -14.92 -9.00 13.23
CA TYR A 57 -14.37 -7.65 13.32
C TYR A 57 -15.49 -6.64 13.59
N ASP A 58 -15.21 -5.67 14.45
CA ASP A 58 -16.13 -4.61 14.85
C ASP A 58 -16.27 -3.47 13.78
N SER A 59 -17.04 -2.44 14.11
CA SER A 59 -17.32 -1.27 13.28
C SER A 59 -16.09 -0.45 12.87
N SER A 60 -16.29 0.46 11.90
CA SER A 60 -15.32 1.44 11.37
C SER A 60 -14.28 1.92 12.39
N PHE A 61 -13.00 1.70 12.08
CA PHE A 61 -11.87 1.83 13.02
C PHE A 61 -11.67 3.25 13.59
N ALA A 62 -12.05 4.26 12.83
CA ALA A 62 -12.15 5.68 13.17
C ALA A 62 -13.22 6.32 12.24
N ALA A 63 -13.55 7.59 12.46
CA ALA A 63 -14.48 8.32 11.59
C ALA A 63 -13.72 9.03 10.45
N TYR A 64 -14.32 9.06 9.26
CA TYR A 64 -13.84 9.82 8.11
C TYR A 64 -14.89 10.89 7.76
N GLU A 65 -14.66 12.13 8.17
CA GLU A 65 -15.59 13.24 8.00
C GLU A 65 -15.11 14.18 6.87
N GLU A 66 -15.43 13.83 5.61
CA GLU A 66 -15.03 14.60 4.41
C GLU A 66 -15.66 16.02 4.44
N PRO A 67 -14.85 17.10 4.48
CA PRO A 67 -15.36 18.48 4.47
C PRO A 67 -16.12 18.82 3.19
N SER A 68 -17.16 19.64 3.29
CA SER A 68 -17.96 20.06 2.14
C SER A 68 -17.20 21.03 1.22
N VAL A 69 -16.94 20.60 -0.02
CA VAL A 69 -16.28 21.43 -1.05
C VAL A 69 -17.29 22.31 -1.83
N SER A 70 -16.91 23.56 -2.07
CA SER A 70 -17.68 24.58 -2.80
C SER A 70 -17.02 24.96 -4.13
N LEU A 71 -17.29 24.22 -5.20
CA LEU A 71 -16.91 24.62 -6.56
C LEU A 71 -17.87 25.66 -7.17
N PRO A 72 -17.40 26.53 -8.09
CA PRO A 72 -18.28 27.33 -8.93
C PRO A 72 -18.98 26.46 -10.00
N ASP A 73 -20.09 26.95 -10.56
CA ASP A 73 -20.72 26.38 -11.77
C ASP A 73 -19.74 26.34 -12.97
N LYS A 74 -18.87 27.35 -13.03
CA LYS A 74 -17.86 27.55 -14.07
C LYS A 74 -16.79 28.55 -13.60
N PHE A 75 -15.53 28.27 -13.87
CA PHE A 75 -14.43 29.21 -13.68
C PHE A 75 -14.56 30.40 -14.67
N THR A 76 -14.22 31.61 -14.21
CA THR A 76 -14.36 32.85 -14.99
C THR A 76 -13.05 33.64 -14.97
N ARG A 77 -12.98 34.76 -15.73
CA ARG A 77 -11.83 35.70 -15.73
C ARG A 77 -10.48 35.10 -16.16
N ASP A 78 -10.50 34.01 -16.90
CA ASP A 78 -9.32 33.27 -17.35
C ASP A 78 -8.76 33.76 -18.71
N TYR A 79 -7.56 33.32 -19.07
CA TYR A 79 -7.00 33.44 -20.42
C TYR A 79 -7.55 32.35 -21.37
N THR A 80 -7.06 32.36 -22.61
CA THR A 80 -7.41 31.37 -23.64
C THR A 80 -6.15 30.73 -24.20
N LEU A 81 -6.17 29.41 -24.35
CA LEU A 81 -5.09 28.66 -25.00
C LEU A 81 -5.28 28.63 -26.55
N PRO A 82 -4.20 28.69 -27.35
CA PRO A 82 -2.80 28.91 -26.94
C PRO A 82 -2.56 30.35 -26.48
N LEU A 83 -1.84 30.50 -25.36
CA LEU A 83 -1.62 31.76 -24.66
C LEU A 83 -0.80 32.77 -25.48
N ASP A 84 -1.16 34.04 -25.34
CA ASP A 84 -0.34 35.16 -25.77
C ASP A 84 0.66 35.52 -24.66
N LEU A 85 1.87 34.96 -24.77
CA LEU A 85 2.96 35.18 -23.82
C LEU A 85 3.36 36.66 -23.65
N THR A 86 2.97 37.56 -24.56
CA THR A 86 3.22 39.01 -24.38
C THR A 86 2.35 39.66 -23.29
N GLN A 87 1.37 38.92 -22.77
CA GLN A 87 0.49 39.35 -21.68
C GLN A 87 0.98 38.91 -20.29
N VAL A 88 2.07 38.14 -20.21
CA VAL A 88 2.61 37.59 -18.96
C VAL A 88 3.74 38.48 -18.44
N GLY A 89 3.55 39.09 -17.27
CA GLY A 89 4.37 40.23 -16.81
C GLY A 89 5.82 39.90 -16.48
N ASN A 90 6.06 38.79 -15.79
CA ASN A 90 7.38 38.35 -15.28
C ASN A 90 8.06 37.27 -16.14
N LEU A 91 7.58 37.03 -17.37
CA LEU A 91 8.11 35.92 -18.19
C LEU A 91 9.60 36.06 -18.54
N ASN A 92 10.12 37.30 -18.59
CA ASN A 92 11.53 37.56 -18.90
C ASN A 92 12.50 37.21 -17.75
N ASP A 93 11.98 36.93 -16.56
CA ASP A 93 12.78 36.61 -15.38
C ASP A 93 13.21 35.13 -15.39
N PHE A 94 12.61 34.31 -16.26
CA PHE A 94 12.86 32.86 -16.38
C PHE A 94 13.61 32.51 -17.67
N SER A 95 14.69 31.72 -17.57
CA SER A 95 15.49 31.27 -18.72
C SER A 95 14.95 29.98 -19.35
N LEU A 96 13.74 30.03 -19.90
CA LEU A 96 13.09 28.90 -20.58
C LEU A 96 13.57 28.74 -22.04
N THR A 97 13.61 27.50 -22.53
CA THR A 97 13.96 27.16 -23.93
C THR A 97 12.81 27.45 -24.91
N ASP A 98 13.09 27.54 -26.22
CA ASP A 98 12.04 27.70 -27.26
C ASP A 98 10.97 26.59 -27.19
N SER A 99 11.37 25.36 -26.87
CA SER A 99 10.48 24.21 -26.65
C SER A 99 9.64 24.37 -25.39
N GLN A 100 10.23 24.81 -24.28
CA GLN A 100 9.50 25.07 -23.03
C GLN A 100 8.52 26.24 -23.17
N LEU A 101 8.91 27.33 -23.85
CA LEU A 101 8.03 28.47 -24.17
C LEU A 101 6.88 28.05 -25.11
N ALA A 102 7.12 27.14 -26.04
CA ALA A 102 6.06 26.58 -26.89
C ALA A 102 5.06 25.74 -26.09
N ALA A 103 5.53 24.95 -25.11
CA ALA A 103 4.66 24.18 -24.21
C ALA A 103 3.87 25.10 -23.25
N LEU A 104 4.54 26.07 -22.61
CA LEU A 104 3.91 27.10 -21.77
C LEU A 104 2.81 27.85 -22.54
N LYS A 105 3.05 28.15 -23.82
CA LYS A 105 2.05 28.72 -24.72
C LYS A 105 0.90 27.76 -25.06
N ALA A 106 1.19 26.48 -25.32
CA ALA A 106 0.16 25.51 -25.69
C ALA A 106 -0.77 25.17 -24.53
N ASN A 107 -0.21 25.02 -23.33
CA ASN A 107 -0.87 24.40 -22.18
C ASN A 107 -1.18 25.39 -21.04
N GLY A 108 -0.56 26.58 -21.01
CA GLY A 108 -0.59 27.49 -19.85
C GLY A 108 0.44 27.16 -18.76
N PHE A 109 1.11 26.01 -18.87
CA PHE A 109 2.16 25.56 -17.96
C PHE A 109 3.25 24.75 -18.70
N VAL A 110 4.41 24.59 -18.07
CA VAL A 110 5.47 23.65 -18.50
C VAL A 110 6.24 23.12 -17.29
N VAL A 111 6.68 21.86 -17.35
CA VAL A 111 7.61 21.26 -16.39
C VAL A 111 8.98 21.10 -17.05
N VAL A 112 10.05 21.41 -16.33
CA VAL A 112 11.44 21.21 -16.82
C VAL A 112 11.97 19.84 -16.38
N PRO A 113 12.91 19.21 -17.11
CA PRO A 113 13.54 17.98 -16.66
C PRO A 113 14.36 18.20 -15.37
N PRO A 114 14.48 17.19 -14.50
CA PRO A 114 15.36 17.27 -13.33
C PRO A 114 16.83 17.40 -13.76
N SER A 115 17.64 18.00 -12.89
CA SER A 115 19.09 18.11 -13.10
C SER A 115 19.80 16.81 -12.74
N ASN A 116 20.62 16.28 -13.66
CA ASN A 116 21.53 15.16 -13.38
C ASN A 116 22.85 15.62 -12.70
N ASP A 117 22.98 16.90 -12.34
CA ASP A 117 24.12 17.48 -11.61
C ASP A 117 23.73 17.64 -10.13
N SER A 118 24.46 16.95 -9.25
CA SER A 118 24.21 16.87 -7.80
C SER A 118 24.38 18.19 -7.03
N ASN A 119 24.77 19.26 -7.71
CA ASN A 119 24.90 20.61 -7.16
C ASN A 119 23.73 21.52 -7.63
N ARG A 120 22.81 20.97 -8.44
CA ARG A 120 21.70 21.68 -9.10
C ARG A 120 20.42 20.84 -9.19
N ASN A 121 20.39 19.63 -8.62
CA ASN A 121 19.15 18.90 -8.36
C ASN A 121 18.55 19.38 -7.05
N TYR A 122 17.23 19.22 -6.91
CA TYR A 122 16.57 19.28 -5.62
C TYR A 122 16.53 17.85 -5.09
N ASN A 123 17.04 17.62 -3.88
CA ASN A 123 16.89 16.32 -3.22
C ASN A 123 15.53 16.21 -2.54
N GLU A 124 14.83 17.34 -2.40
CA GLU A 124 13.61 17.50 -1.65
C GLU A 124 12.69 18.59 -2.21
N PHE A 125 11.39 18.49 -1.92
CA PHE A 125 10.40 19.50 -2.33
C PHE A 125 10.67 20.86 -1.69
N TYR A 126 11.00 20.90 -0.39
CA TYR A 126 11.26 22.17 0.31
C TYR A 126 12.44 22.91 -0.33
N GLN A 127 13.48 22.20 -0.82
CA GLN A 127 14.65 22.80 -1.47
C GLN A 127 14.26 23.55 -2.76
N ALA A 128 13.28 23.05 -3.49
CA ALA A 128 12.77 23.73 -4.68
C ALA A 128 12.04 25.04 -4.32
N TYR A 129 11.10 25.00 -3.38
CA TYR A 129 10.36 26.19 -2.93
C TYR A 129 11.24 27.22 -2.22
N GLU A 130 12.21 26.78 -1.40
CA GLU A 130 13.17 27.67 -0.73
C GLU A 130 14.15 28.33 -1.71
N SER A 131 14.51 27.66 -2.81
CA SER A 131 15.43 28.23 -3.81
C SER A 131 14.89 29.49 -4.51
N ILE A 132 13.57 29.66 -4.54
CA ILE A 132 12.86 30.82 -5.11
C ILE A 132 12.30 31.79 -4.06
N ARG A 133 12.39 31.48 -2.75
CA ARG A 133 11.86 32.29 -1.64
C ARG A 133 12.39 33.73 -1.57
N TYR A 134 13.62 33.93 -2.05
CA TYR A 134 14.35 35.20 -2.02
C TYR A 134 14.15 36.05 -3.29
N GLU A 135 13.42 35.54 -4.27
CA GLU A 135 13.01 36.26 -5.47
C GLU A 135 11.62 36.89 -5.27
N GLU A 136 11.25 37.87 -6.11
CA GLU A 136 9.86 38.36 -6.18
C GLU A 136 8.95 37.39 -6.99
N THR A 137 9.42 36.16 -7.20
CA THR A 137 8.76 35.06 -7.94
C THR A 137 7.54 34.55 -7.18
N PRO A 138 6.33 34.60 -7.76
CA PRO A 138 5.14 34.00 -7.16
C PRO A 138 5.27 32.48 -7.02
N LEU A 139 4.90 31.93 -5.86
CA LEU A 139 4.88 30.48 -5.65
C LEU A 139 3.62 29.83 -6.23
N PHE A 140 3.74 28.63 -6.80
CA PHE A 140 2.62 27.76 -7.17
C PHE A 140 2.62 26.53 -6.26
N VAL A 141 1.70 26.45 -5.29
CA VAL A 141 1.67 25.37 -4.29
C VAL A 141 1.00 24.13 -4.87
N THR A 142 1.81 23.14 -5.25
CA THR A 142 1.37 21.90 -5.92
C THR A 142 0.73 20.90 -4.98
N THR A 143 -0.21 20.09 -5.49
CA THR A 143 -0.74 18.91 -4.77
C THR A 143 0.36 17.90 -4.46
N ASP A 144 1.35 17.76 -5.36
CA ASP A 144 2.54 16.93 -5.21
C ASP A 144 3.23 17.15 -3.86
N SER A 145 3.53 18.41 -3.53
CA SER A 145 4.23 18.77 -2.30
C SER A 145 3.43 18.50 -1.02
N VAL A 146 2.10 18.44 -1.10
CA VAL A 146 1.21 18.18 0.03
C VAL A 146 1.05 16.68 0.27
N LEU A 147 0.94 15.91 -0.82
CA LEU A 147 0.95 14.44 -0.80
C LEU A 147 2.27 13.93 -0.22
N HIS A 148 3.39 14.49 -0.67
CA HIS A 148 4.70 14.19 -0.14
C HIS A 148 4.76 14.39 1.39
N VAL A 149 4.30 15.54 1.91
CA VAL A 149 4.25 15.77 3.36
C VAL A 149 3.34 14.78 4.10
N TYR A 150 2.22 14.35 3.52
CA TYR A 150 1.39 13.32 4.16
C TYR A 150 2.17 12.00 4.30
N HIS A 151 2.87 11.58 3.25
CA HIS A 151 3.79 10.44 3.25
C HIS A 151 4.86 10.57 4.35
N LEU A 152 5.45 11.75 4.50
CA LEU A 152 6.44 12.01 5.56
C LEU A 152 5.86 11.82 6.98
N VAL A 153 4.64 12.28 7.23
CA VAL A 153 3.99 12.17 8.54
C VAL A 153 3.49 10.74 8.80
N PHE A 154 2.93 10.08 7.79
CA PHE A 154 2.47 8.69 7.86
C PHE A 154 3.64 7.73 8.15
N ASP A 155 4.81 7.97 7.54
CA ASP A 155 6.01 7.25 7.91
C ASP A 155 6.35 7.42 9.38
N LYS A 156 6.64 8.67 9.80
CA LYS A 156 7.35 8.89 11.07
C LYS A 156 6.58 8.26 12.22
N MET A 157 5.27 8.39 12.14
CA MET A 157 4.26 7.63 12.86
C MET A 157 4.52 6.11 12.90
N LEU A 158 4.50 5.40 11.76
CA LEU A 158 4.75 3.96 11.74
C LEU A 158 6.19 3.58 12.17
N ARG A 159 7.18 4.45 11.94
CA ARG A 159 8.56 4.23 12.40
C ARG A 159 8.66 4.19 13.91
N ASP A 160 8.03 5.16 14.54
CA ASP A 160 8.00 5.31 15.98
C ASP A 160 7.12 4.20 16.60
N LEU A 161 5.98 3.86 15.98
CA LEU A 161 5.15 2.71 16.39
C LEU A 161 5.93 1.38 16.33
N GLU A 162 6.68 1.13 15.26
CA GLU A 162 7.48 -0.10 15.14
C GLU A 162 8.62 -0.15 16.17
N ARG A 163 9.42 0.92 16.26
CA ARG A 163 10.57 0.97 17.18
C ARG A 163 10.15 0.93 18.65
N ASP A 164 9.16 1.73 19.02
CA ASP A 164 8.82 1.99 20.42
C ASP A 164 7.70 1.07 20.95
N SER A 165 6.96 0.39 20.06
CA SER A 165 5.95 -0.61 20.44
C SER A 165 6.15 -1.98 19.78
N PHE A 166 6.06 -2.09 18.45
CA PHE A 166 5.93 -3.42 17.82
C PHE A 166 7.19 -4.29 17.95
N ILE A 167 8.39 -3.72 17.95
CA ILE A 167 9.65 -4.46 18.10
C ILE A 167 9.79 -5.03 19.53
N PRO A 168 9.63 -4.25 20.62
CA PRO A 168 9.54 -4.79 21.97
C PRO A 168 8.46 -5.87 22.12
N THR A 169 7.24 -5.61 21.63
CA THR A 169 6.11 -6.56 21.72
C THR A 169 6.37 -7.85 20.94
N LEU A 170 6.97 -7.77 19.74
CA LEU A 170 7.28 -8.94 18.92
C LEU A 170 8.37 -9.80 19.55
N LYS A 171 9.36 -9.18 20.21
CA LYS A 171 10.39 -9.87 20.98
C LYS A 171 9.78 -10.63 22.16
N GLU A 172 8.95 -10.00 22.98
CA GLU A 172 8.26 -10.67 24.10
C GLU A 172 7.37 -11.82 23.60
N LEU A 173 6.53 -11.55 22.59
CA LEU A 173 5.65 -12.54 21.96
C LEU A 173 6.43 -13.75 21.43
N THR A 174 7.55 -13.51 20.74
CA THR A 174 8.39 -14.58 20.18
C THR A 174 8.99 -15.44 21.28
N SER A 175 9.56 -14.85 22.34
CA SER A 175 10.12 -15.61 23.47
C SER A 175 9.07 -16.42 24.24
N ILE A 176 7.89 -15.83 24.50
CA ILE A 176 6.76 -16.57 25.09
C ILE A 176 6.41 -17.77 24.21
N MET A 177 6.36 -17.60 22.88
CA MET A 177 5.95 -18.65 21.95
C MET A 177 7.01 -19.74 21.74
N VAL A 178 8.31 -19.44 21.81
CA VAL A 178 9.37 -20.47 21.87
C VAL A 178 9.17 -21.35 23.12
N VAL A 179 8.99 -20.73 24.29
CA VAL A 179 8.77 -21.47 25.55
C VAL A 179 7.46 -22.26 25.52
N ALA A 180 6.37 -21.68 25.01
CA ALA A 180 5.08 -22.35 24.93
C ALA A 180 5.09 -23.55 23.98
N THR A 181 5.70 -23.40 22.80
CA THR A 181 5.79 -24.49 21.82
C THR A 181 6.78 -25.58 22.25
N ASP A 182 7.89 -25.26 22.94
CA ASP A 182 8.75 -26.32 23.51
C ASP A 182 8.00 -27.11 24.59
N ASN A 183 7.28 -26.44 25.50
CA ASN A 183 6.45 -27.13 26.49
C ASN A 183 5.39 -28.04 25.83
N GLN A 184 4.81 -27.61 24.70
CA GLN A 184 3.86 -28.41 23.91
C GLN A 184 4.56 -29.59 23.21
N TYR A 185 5.77 -29.40 22.68
CA TYR A 185 6.62 -30.45 22.12
C TYR A 185 6.99 -31.51 23.17
N GLN A 186 7.50 -31.13 24.35
CA GLN A 186 7.83 -32.09 25.40
C GLN A 186 6.61 -32.89 25.89
N GLN A 187 5.40 -32.33 25.81
CA GLN A 187 4.13 -33.04 26.10
C GLN A 187 3.72 -34.03 25.00
N LEU A 188 4.10 -33.78 23.74
CA LEU A 188 3.70 -34.56 22.57
C LEU A 188 4.75 -35.57 22.10
N LYS A 189 5.90 -35.66 22.76
CA LYS A 189 6.92 -36.70 22.51
C LYS A 189 6.33 -38.11 22.60
N GLY A 190 6.57 -38.92 21.58
CA GLY A 190 6.01 -40.26 21.42
C GLY A 190 4.57 -40.32 20.86
N THR A 191 3.97 -39.18 20.49
CA THR A 191 2.66 -39.12 19.81
C THR A 191 2.82 -38.89 18.30
N SER A 192 1.72 -38.98 17.53
CA SER A 192 1.73 -38.62 16.10
C SER A 192 2.06 -37.14 15.83
N LEU A 193 1.88 -36.26 16.82
CA LEU A 193 2.08 -34.82 16.70
C LEU A 193 3.52 -34.38 17.05
N GLU A 194 4.45 -35.29 17.35
CA GLU A 194 5.81 -34.93 17.79
C GLU A 194 6.56 -34.09 16.73
N ASP A 195 6.50 -34.47 15.45
CA ASP A 195 7.13 -33.72 14.35
C ASP A 195 6.42 -32.39 14.07
N ALA A 196 5.08 -32.34 14.19
CA ALA A 196 4.32 -31.10 14.09
C ALA A 196 4.72 -30.10 15.19
N ALA A 197 4.84 -30.58 16.44
CA ALA A 197 5.20 -29.75 17.57
C ALA A 197 6.64 -29.23 17.50
N VAL A 198 7.63 -30.07 17.17
CA VAL A 198 9.03 -29.60 17.05
C VAL A 198 9.23 -28.62 15.89
N ARG A 199 8.48 -28.78 14.79
CA ARG A 199 8.46 -27.79 13.69
C ARG A 199 7.86 -26.44 14.10
N ASN A 200 6.94 -26.42 15.07
CA ASN A 200 6.46 -25.17 15.64
C ASN A 200 7.51 -24.51 16.54
N VAL A 201 8.28 -25.28 17.33
CA VAL A 201 9.43 -24.73 18.08
C VAL A 201 10.45 -24.10 17.13
N ALA A 202 10.74 -24.77 16.01
CA ALA A 202 11.62 -24.22 14.98
C ALA A 202 11.05 -22.97 14.30
N PHE A 203 9.73 -22.90 14.05
CA PHE A 203 9.09 -21.73 13.45
C PHE A 203 9.28 -20.46 14.31
N PHE A 204 9.10 -20.56 15.63
CA PHE A 204 9.40 -19.44 16.53
C PHE A 204 10.91 -19.27 16.77
N GLY A 205 11.69 -20.35 16.73
CA GLY A 205 13.15 -20.34 16.85
C GLY A 205 13.88 -19.58 15.74
N VAL A 206 13.38 -19.63 14.49
CA VAL A 206 13.88 -18.80 13.39
C VAL A 206 13.70 -17.31 13.71
N ALA A 207 12.49 -16.90 14.10
CA ALA A 207 12.22 -15.51 14.46
C ALA A 207 12.98 -15.06 15.71
N ALA A 208 13.11 -15.90 16.74
CA ALA A 208 13.91 -15.64 17.94
C ALA A 208 15.38 -15.38 17.59
N SER A 209 15.91 -16.15 16.64
CA SER A 209 17.28 -16.00 16.14
C SER A 209 17.47 -14.73 15.29
N LEU A 210 16.46 -14.35 14.48
CA LEU A 210 16.46 -13.10 13.71
C LEU A 210 16.36 -11.87 14.62
N LEU A 211 15.49 -11.90 15.63
CA LEU A 211 15.25 -10.82 16.59
C LEU A 211 16.31 -10.72 17.70
N GLY A 212 17.19 -11.72 17.81
CA GLY A 212 18.27 -11.76 18.81
C GLY A 212 17.80 -11.92 20.25
N THR A 213 16.65 -12.57 20.49
CA THR A 213 16.05 -12.70 21.84
C THR A 213 16.89 -13.57 22.79
N GLY A 214 17.66 -14.52 22.25
CA GLY A 214 18.55 -15.40 23.03
C GLY A 214 17.86 -16.62 23.67
N ASP A 215 16.66 -16.98 23.19
CA ASP A 215 15.90 -18.13 23.69
C ASP A 215 16.61 -19.48 23.49
N SER A 216 16.35 -20.41 24.40
CA SER A 216 16.94 -21.76 24.39
C SER A 216 16.15 -22.72 23.49
N ILE A 217 16.59 -22.87 22.24
CA ILE A 217 15.99 -23.78 21.25
C ILE A 217 16.50 -25.22 21.47
N PRO A 218 15.65 -26.27 21.47
CA PRO A 218 16.07 -27.66 21.56
C PRO A 218 16.79 -28.13 20.28
N ALA A 219 17.74 -29.06 20.42
CA ALA A 219 18.62 -29.48 19.31
C ALA A 219 17.85 -30.10 18.12
N GLU A 220 16.72 -30.77 18.41
CA GLU A 220 15.79 -31.32 17.43
C GLU A 220 15.14 -30.22 16.56
N ALA A 221 14.92 -29.02 17.10
CA ALA A 221 14.41 -27.86 16.38
C ALA A 221 15.53 -27.03 15.72
N GLN A 222 16.68 -26.89 16.38
CA GLN A 222 17.83 -26.08 15.91
C GLN A 222 18.28 -26.46 14.49
N THR A 223 18.20 -27.74 14.13
CA THR A 223 18.58 -28.22 12.78
C THR A 223 17.74 -27.59 11.67
N TYR A 224 16.45 -27.33 11.92
CA TYR A 224 15.60 -26.60 10.97
C TYR A 224 15.86 -25.09 11.01
N VAL A 225 16.11 -24.54 12.20
CA VAL A 225 16.40 -23.11 12.40
C VAL A 225 17.66 -22.69 11.64
N ASP A 226 18.76 -23.43 11.77
CA ASP A 226 20.02 -23.18 11.08
C ASP A 226 19.86 -23.24 9.55
N ALA A 227 18.99 -24.14 9.06
CA ALA A 227 18.75 -24.35 7.63
C ALA A 227 17.90 -23.22 7.01
N GLU A 228 16.84 -22.77 7.68
CA GLU A 228 16.04 -21.63 7.23
C GLU A 228 16.86 -20.33 7.31
N LEU A 229 17.61 -20.11 8.39
CA LEU A 229 18.49 -18.93 8.53
C LEU A 229 19.56 -18.87 7.44
N ALA A 230 20.07 -20.01 6.96
CA ALA A 230 21.02 -20.06 5.86
C ALA A 230 20.39 -19.57 4.53
N LEU A 231 19.14 -19.92 4.24
CA LEU A 231 18.41 -19.48 3.06
C LEU A 231 17.98 -18.00 3.18
N ILE A 232 17.42 -17.62 4.34
CA ILE A 232 16.99 -16.25 4.66
C ILE A 232 18.14 -15.25 4.53
N ASN A 233 19.36 -15.58 4.96
CA ASN A 233 20.52 -14.69 4.83
C ASN A 233 21.26 -14.80 3.48
N ALA A 234 20.91 -15.76 2.62
CA ALA A 234 21.52 -15.90 1.30
C ALA A 234 20.72 -15.17 0.20
N HIS A 235 19.41 -14.96 0.40
CA HIS A 235 18.51 -14.19 -0.48
C HIS A 235 18.40 -14.70 -1.94
N GLN A 236 18.76 -15.95 -2.23
CA GLN A 236 18.96 -16.47 -3.61
C GLN A 236 17.66 -16.84 -4.36
N GLY A 237 16.63 -16.00 -4.26
CA GLY A 237 15.33 -16.22 -4.90
C GLY A 237 14.59 -17.43 -4.30
N THR A 238 13.95 -18.23 -5.16
CA THR A 238 13.06 -19.31 -4.72
C THR A 238 13.76 -20.62 -4.38
N ASP A 239 13.51 -21.18 -3.19
CA ASP A 239 13.88 -22.57 -2.84
C ASP A 239 12.78 -23.24 -1.99
N ILE A 240 12.91 -24.54 -1.74
CA ILE A 240 12.01 -25.33 -0.90
C ILE A 240 12.34 -25.09 0.58
N SER A 241 11.34 -24.69 1.37
CA SER A 241 11.52 -24.51 2.82
C SER A 241 11.91 -25.84 3.50
N PRO A 242 13.08 -25.95 4.15
CA PRO A 242 13.46 -27.14 4.91
C PRO A 242 12.53 -27.42 6.09
N LEU A 243 11.93 -26.39 6.71
CA LEU A 243 11.00 -26.55 7.82
C LEU A 243 9.61 -27.07 7.40
N TRP A 244 9.15 -26.76 6.18
CA TRP A 244 7.89 -27.31 5.64
C TRP A 244 8.07 -28.63 4.86
N ASN A 245 9.25 -28.90 4.32
CA ASN A 245 9.51 -30.13 3.58
C ASN A 245 9.41 -31.39 4.47
N GLN A 246 8.56 -32.33 4.04
CA GLN A 246 8.48 -33.69 4.60
C GLN A 246 9.26 -34.70 3.72
N GLU A 247 9.73 -35.81 4.31
CA GLU A 247 10.35 -36.88 3.54
C GLU A 247 9.34 -37.54 2.59
N ASN A 248 9.72 -37.73 1.32
CA ASN A 248 8.88 -38.33 0.27
C ASN A 248 7.62 -37.53 -0.12
N GLN A 249 7.46 -36.28 0.34
CA GLN A 249 6.39 -35.38 -0.10
C GLN A 249 6.46 -35.15 -1.62
N ALA A 250 5.31 -35.15 -2.30
CA ALA A 250 5.23 -34.93 -3.75
C ALA A 250 5.77 -33.54 -4.13
N ALA A 251 6.43 -33.42 -5.29
CA ALA A 251 7.12 -32.20 -5.69
C ALA A 251 6.19 -30.96 -5.77
N ASP A 252 4.92 -31.17 -6.14
CA ASP A 252 3.91 -30.12 -6.24
C ASP A 252 3.14 -29.86 -4.92
N MET A 253 3.45 -30.62 -3.87
CA MET A 253 2.99 -30.38 -2.50
C MET A 253 4.00 -29.59 -1.65
N LYS A 254 5.28 -29.57 -2.04
CA LYS A 254 6.33 -28.86 -1.27
C LYS A 254 6.05 -27.36 -1.21
N LEU A 255 6.34 -26.72 -0.08
CA LEU A 255 6.31 -25.27 0.02
C LEU A 255 7.59 -24.70 -0.62
N VAL A 256 7.41 -23.84 -1.61
CA VAL A 256 8.48 -23.04 -2.22
C VAL A 256 8.31 -21.59 -1.75
N GLU A 257 9.36 -21.04 -1.15
CA GLU A 257 9.41 -19.67 -0.63
C GLU A 257 10.40 -18.83 -1.44
N ASP A 258 10.13 -17.54 -1.62
CA ASP A 258 11.02 -16.58 -2.28
C ASP A 258 11.90 -15.89 -1.22
N TYR A 259 13.11 -16.41 -1.02
CA TYR A 259 14.05 -15.87 -0.05
C TYR A 259 14.63 -14.49 -0.45
N SER A 260 14.43 -14.02 -1.69
CA SER A 260 14.73 -12.62 -2.05
C SER A 260 13.85 -11.61 -1.30
N GLN A 261 12.67 -12.03 -0.83
CA GLN A 261 11.75 -11.18 -0.09
C GLN A 261 12.30 -10.70 1.26
N TYR A 262 13.31 -11.39 1.80
CA TYR A 262 13.91 -11.11 3.11
C TYR A 262 15.03 -10.05 3.05
N ILE A 263 15.34 -9.50 1.88
CA ILE A 263 16.24 -8.35 1.72
C ILE A 263 15.58 -7.13 2.38
N PRO A 264 16.12 -6.55 3.47
CA PRO A 264 15.62 -5.31 4.05
C PRO A 264 15.78 -4.18 3.04
N ARG A 265 14.71 -3.41 2.84
CA ARG A 265 14.61 -2.35 1.82
C ARG A 265 13.67 -1.26 2.30
N GLY A 266 13.69 -0.11 1.61
CA GLY A 266 13.28 1.13 2.24
C GLY A 266 14.09 1.38 3.52
N HIS A 267 13.51 2.13 4.45
CA HIS A 267 14.08 2.42 5.75
C HIS A 267 14.39 1.22 6.67
N TYR A 268 14.01 -0.02 6.34
CA TYR A 268 14.42 -1.16 7.17
C TYR A 268 15.95 -1.32 7.18
N THR A 269 16.66 -0.65 6.28
CA THR A 269 18.12 -0.48 6.27
C THR A 269 18.66 0.57 7.26
N LEU A 270 17.81 1.36 7.95
CA LEU A 270 18.28 2.44 8.86
C LEU A 270 18.91 1.91 10.16
N SER A 271 18.55 0.70 10.61
CA SER A 271 19.17 0.11 11.79
C SER A 271 19.14 -1.42 11.79
N PRO A 272 20.12 -2.09 12.42
CA PRO A 272 20.10 -3.55 12.56
C PRO A 272 18.88 -4.10 13.30
N GLU A 273 18.21 -3.28 14.11
CA GLU A 273 16.98 -3.64 14.81
C GLU A 273 15.75 -3.62 13.88
N LEU A 274 15.70 -2.65 12.95
CA LEU A 274 14.70 -2.61 11.88
C LEU A 274 14.94 -3.73 10.85
N GLU A 275 16.20 -4.04 10.48
CA GLU A 275 16.53 -5.18 9.62
C GLU A 275 16.05 -6.52 10.23
N ALA A 276 16.29 -6.71 11.54
CA ALA A 276 15.89 -7.89 12.28
C ALA A 276 14.36 -8.03 12.33
N TYR A 277 13.65 -6.93 12.61
CA TYR A 277 12.19 -6.88 12.61
C TYR A 277 11.60 -7.18 11.23
N PHE A 278 12.15 -6.59 10.16
CA PHE A 278 11.74 -6.85 8.78
C PHE A 278 11.79 -8.35 8.47
N LYS A 279 12.93 -8.99 8.70
CA LYS A 279 13.13 -10.42 8.42
C LYS A 279 12.19 -11.29 9.25
N ALA A 280 11.94 -10.95 10.52
CA ALA A 280 11.02 -11.70 11.39
C ALA A 280 9.54 -11.53 11.01
N MET A 281 9.10 -10.32 10.66
CA MET A 281 7.73 -10.08 10.21
C MET A 281 7.46 -10.66 8.81
N MET A 282 8.46 -10.64 7.90
CA MET A 282 8.36 -11.36 6.63
C MET A 282 8.24 -12.87 6.84
N TRP A 283 9.03 -13.46 7.75
CA TRP A 283 8.90 -14.86 8.13
C TRP A 283 7.49 -15.21 8.65
N TYR A 284 6.95 -14.40 9.58
CA TYR A 284 5.62 -14.62 10.14
C TYR A 284 4.45 -14.30 9.19
N GLY A 285 4.66 -13.46 8.18
CA GLY A 285 3.65 -13.06 7.20
C GLY A 285 3.64 -13.88 5.90
N ARG A 286 4.78 -14.45 5.49
CA ARG A 286 4.91 -15.19 4.22
C ARG A 286 4.65 -16.69 4.34
N LEU A 287 5.09 -17.33 5.43
CA LEU A 287 4.95 -18.76 5.60
C LEU A 287 3.49 -19.15 5.92
N SER A 288 2.91 -20.01 5.06
CA SER A 288 1.52 -20.44 5.14
C SER A 288 1.38 -21.90 5.60
N PHE A 289 0.37 -22.16 6.40
CA PHE A 289 -0.01 -23.48 6.91
C PHE A 289 -1.28 -23.94 6.20
N ARG A 290 -1.13 -24.60 5.05
CA ARG A 290 -2.19 -24.82 4.05
C ARG A 290 -3.20 -25.89 4.47
N LEU A 291 -4.48 -25.67 4.19
CA LEU A 291 -5.59 -26.64 4.34
C LEU A 291 -5.51 -27.84 3.35
N LYS A 292 -4.37 -28.02 2.69
CA LYS A 292 -4.08 -29.12 1.77
C LYS A 292 -3.12 -30.16 2.37
N ASP A 293 -2.32 -29.77 3.36
CA ASP A 293 -1.46 -30.70 4.10
C ASP A 293 -1.98 -30.83 5.54
N THR A 294 -2.20 -32.07 5.99
CA THR A 294 -2.76 -32.34 7.31
C THR A 294 -1.79 -31.93 8.42
N GLN A 295 -0.48 -32.09 8.22
CA GLN A 295 0.51 -31.70 9.22
C GLN A 295 0.61 -30.17 9.36
N GLU A 296 0.45 -29.43 8.26
CA GLU A 296 0.37 -27.97 8.30
C GLU A 296 -0.87 -27.51 9.09
N THR A 297 -2.00 -28.21 8.93
CA THR A 297 -3.22 -27.92 9.71
C THR A 297 -3.05 -28.28 11.20
N GLU A 298 -2.45 -29.43 11.52
CA GLU A 298 -2.09 -29.82 12.90
C GLU A 298 -1.16 -28.79 13.56
N ARG A 299 -0.13 -28.34 12.83
CA ARG A 299 0.80 -27.29 13.27
C ARG A 299 0.06 -25.98 13.56
N ALA A 300 -0.83 -25.53 12.69
CA ALA A 300 -1.61 -24.30 12.90
C ALA A 300 -2.59 -24.41 14.08
N LEU A 301 -3.22 -25.57 14.31
CA LEU A 301 -4.05 -25.85 15.49
C LEU A 301 -3.24 -25.79 16.80
N LEU A 302 -2.08 -26.46 16.83
CA LEU A 302 -1.15 -26.45 17.96
C LEU A 302 -0.65 -25.04 18.27
N LEU A 303 -0.28 -24.27 17.25
CA LEU A 303 0.15 -22.87 17.37
C LEU A 303 -0.99 -21.99 17.90
N THR A 304 -2.20 -22.12 17.35
CA THR A 304 -3.39 -21.36 17.79
C THR A 304 -3.71 -21.64 19.27
N GLN A 305 -3.60 -22.90 19.71
CA GLN A 305 -3.74 -23.25 21.13
C GLN A 305 -2.66 -22.58 22.00
N ALA A 306 -1.40 -22.59 21.55
CA ALA A 306 -0.30 -21.98 22.30
C ALA A 306 -0.48 -20.45 22.43
N VAL A 307 -0.81 -19.72 21.37
CA VAL A 307 -1.06 -18.25 21.45
C VAL A 307 -2.21 -17.94 22.41
N ARG A 308 -3.31 -18.71 22.37
CA ARG A 308 -4.49 -18.51 23.22
C ARG A 308 -4.29 -18.90 24.70
N THR A 309 -3.16 -19.51 25.08
CA THR A 309 -2.92 -20.02 26.45
C THR A 309 -1.58 -19.63 27.07
N ALA A 310 -0.63 -19.12 26.30
CA ALA A 310 0.69 -18.71 26.79
C ALA A 310 0.67 -17.28 27.37
N SER A 311 1.59 -17.02 28.31
CA SER A 311 1.78 -15.70 28.92
C SER A 311 3.21 -15.56 29.43
N SER A 312 3.72 -14.33 29.54
CA SER A 312 5.01 -14.06 30.19
C SER A 312 4.91 -14.19 31.71
N SER A 313 6.08 -14.21 32.38
CA SER A 313 6.19 -14.20 33.84
C SER A 313 5.61 -12.94 34.50
N GLU A 314 5.36 -11.88 33.72
CA GLU A 314 4.78 -10.61 34.22
C GLU A 314 3.25 -10.57 34.04
N GLY A 315 2.69 -11.49 33.25
CA GLY A 315 1.24 -11.67 33.07
C GLY A 315 0.67 -11.23 31.73
N ASN A 316 1.50 -10.71 30.81
CA ASN A 316 1.09 -10.38 29.44
C ASN A 316 0.75 -11.67 28.69
N THR A 317 -0.43 -11.78 28.07
CA THR A 317 -0.76 -12.99 27.29
C THR A 317 -0.21 -12.90 25.87
N ALA A 318 0.14 -14.04 25.27
CA ALA A 318 0.59 -14.07 23.88
C ALA A 318 -0.50 -13.58 22.90
N LEU A 319 -1.77 -13.72 23.24
CA LEU A 319 -2.89 -13.22 22.44
C LEU A 319 -2.99 -11.69 22.51
N ASP A 320 -2.87 -11.08 23.69
CA ASP A 320 -2.90 -9.62 23.84
C ASP A 320 -1.70 -8.95 23.14
N LEU A 321 -0.50 -9.54 23.27
CA LEU A 321 0.71 -9.09 22.57
C LEU A 321 0.58 -9.25 21.05
N TRP A 322 -0.12 -10.29 20.57
CA TRP A 322 -0.42 -10.46 19.15
C TRP A 322 -1.37 -9.38 18.62
N HIS A 323 -2.49 -9.11 19.31
CA HIS A 323 -3.43 -8.03 18.96
C HIS A 323 -2.76 -6.64 19.02
N THR A 324 -1.84 -6.42 19.95
CA THR A 324 -1.06 -5.17 20.07
C THR A 324 -0.27 -4.83 18.80
N ILE A 325 0.10 -5.84 17.99
CA ILE A 325 0.74 -5.64 16.67
C ILE A 325 -0.29 -5.73 15.54
N TYR A 326 -1.21 -6.69 15.61
CA TYR A 326 -2.15 -6.99 14.53
C TYR A 326 -3.22 -5.90 14.34
N ASP A 327 -3.86 -5.45 15.42
CA ASP A 327 -4.99 -4.52 15.32
C ASP A 327 -4.58 -3.12 14.80
N PRO A 328 -3.42 -2.53 15.20
CA PRO A 328 -2.92 -1.29 14.60
C PRO A 328 -2.54 -1.45 13.13
N THR A 329 -1.87 -2.53 12.74
CA THR A 329 -1.49 -2.77 11.34
C THR A 329 -2.70 -3.08 10.45
N VAL A 330 -3.80 -3.59 11.02
CA VAL A 330 -5.11 -3.67 10.36
C VAL A 330 -5.74 -2.29 10.13
N PHE A 331 -5.60 -1.36 11.08
CA PHE A 331 -6.07 0.02 10.92
C PHE A 331 -5.24 0.83 9.90
N LEU A 332 -3.93 0.60 9.83
CA LEU A 332 -3.04 1.33 8.93
C LEU A 332 -3.12 0.79 7.49
N VAL A 333 -2.89 -0.51 7.28
CA VAL A 333 -2.76 -1.11 5.94
C VAL A 333 -4.00 -1.90 5.53
N GLY A 334 -4.51 -2.74 6.43
CA GLY A 334 -5.70 -3.56 6.19
C GLY A 334 -5.63 -4.96 6.78
N LYS A 335 -6.68 -5.75 6.56
CA LYS A 335 -6.78 -7.15 7.04
C LYS A 335 -5.97 -8.09 6.16
N ALA A 336 -5.51 -9.21 6.73
CA ALA A 336 -5.08 -10.34 5.91
C ALA A 336 -6.30 -10.98 5.22
N ASP A 337 -6.11 -11.63 4.07
CA ASP A 337 -7.12 -12.47 3.40
C ASP A 337 -6.84 -13.98 3.51
N ASP A 338 -5.76 -14.37 4.21
CA ASP A 338 -5.55 -15.70 4.79
C ASP A 338 -6.35 -15.89 6.10
N LEU A 339 -6.41 -17.13 6.61
CA LEU A 339 -7.05 -17.43 7.89
C LEU A 339 -6.12 -17.13 9.08
N GLY A 340 -6.66 -16.62 10.18
CA GLY A 340 -5.90 -16.23 11.37
C GLY A 340 -6.24 -17.03 12.63
N ILE A 341 -5.74 -16.53 13.77
CA ILE A 341 -5.95 -17.09 15.12
C ILE A 341 -7.43 -17.05 15.52
N ASP A 342 -8.18 -16.05 15.06
CA ASP A 342 -9.62 -15.91 15.31
C ASP A 342 -10.44 -16.99 14.63
N GLU A 343 -10.23 -17.22 13.33
CA GLU A 343 -10.93 -18.25 12.55
C GLU A 343 -10.58 -19.65 13.07
N TYR A 344 -9.28 -19.92 13.23
CA TYR A 344 -8.82 -21.22 13.75
C TYR A 344 -9.29 -21.45 15.19
N GLY A 345 -9.27 -20.42 16.04
CA GLY A 345 -9.75 -20.49 17.41
C GLY A 345 -11.24 -20.83 17.49
N LYS A 346 -12.08 -20.12 16.72
CA LYS A 346 -13.53 -20.31 16.73
C LYS A 346 -13.97 -21.65 16.12
N ILE A 347 -13.30 -22.13 15.07
CA ILE A 347 -13.56 -23.48 14.51
C ILE A 347 -13.05 -24.57 15.46
N SER A 348 -11.88 -24.39 16.09
CA SER A 348 -11.31 -25.34 17.04
C SER A 348 -12.22 -25.51 18.27
N ASP A 349 -12.73 -24.41 18.83
CA ASP A 349 -13.67 -24.42 19.95
C ASP A 349 -14.96 -25.18 19.64
N ALA A 350 -15.42 -25.16 18.38
CA ALA A 350 -16.64 -25.84 17.94
C ALA A 350 -16.46 -27.36 17.72
N ILE A 351 -15.25 -27.82 17.40
CA ILE A 351 -14.96 -29.22 17.01
C ILE A 351 -14.24 -29.99 18.13
N TYR A 352 -13.29 -29.34 18.80
CA TYR A 352 -12.49 -29.92 19.88
C TYR A 352 -12.95 -29.46 21.27
N GLY A 353 -13.64 -28.31 21.36
CA GLY A 353 -14.06 -27.68 22.61
C GLY A 353 -13.12 -26.54 23.03
N THR A 354 -13.59 -25.62 23.88
CA THR A 354 -12.89 -24.35 24.22
C THR A 354 -11.51 -24.49 24.87
N ASN A 355 -11.17 -25.67 25.40
CA ASN A 355 -9.86 -25.97 25.99
C ASN A 355 -9.55 -27.46 25.72
N PRO A 356 -9.12 -27.84 24.50
CA PRO A 356 -8.83 -29.21 24.16
C PRO A 356 -7.44 -29.60 24.67
N ALA A 357 -7.16 -30.90 24.82
CA ALA A 357 -5.78 -31.35 25.04
C ALA A 357 -5.00 -31.24 23.72
N ALA A 358 -3.71 -30.87 23.77
CA ALA A 358 -2.88 -30.74 22.56
C ALA A 358 -2.86 -32.04 21.71
N VAL A 359 -2.97 -33.20 22.35
CA VAL A 359 -3.05 -34.52 21.70
C VAL A 359 -4.35 -34.77 20.94
N ASP A 360 -5.44 -34.05 21.27
CA ASP A 360 -6.75 -34.24 20.62
C ASP A 360 -6.73 -33.82 19.14
N PHE A 361 -5.81 -32.92 18.75
CA PHE A 361 -5.67 -32.49 17.34
C PHE A 361 -5.24 -33.62 16.40
N GLY A 362 -4.61 -34.68 16.92
CA GLY A 362 -4.27 -35.90 16.17
C GLY A 362 -5.45 -36.84 15.91
N ASP A 363 -6.67 -36.50 16.34
CA ASP A 363 -7.90 -37.18 15.91
C ASP A 363 -8.18 -36.84 14.44
N ALA A 364 -7.79 -37.74 13.54
CA ALA A 364 -7.94 -37.58 12.09
C ALA A 364 -9.39 -37.35 11.63
N ALA A 365 -10.41 -37.79 12.39
CA ALA A 365 -11.81 -37.54 12.04
C ALA A 365 -12.21 -36.10 12.37
N LYS A 366 -11.77 -35.57 13.52
CA LYS A 366 -11.93 -34.16 13.87
C LYS A 366 -11.10 -33.24 12.99
N LEU A 367 -9.87 -33.65 12.63
CA LEU A 367 -8.98 -32.88 11.75
C LEU A 367 -9.59 -32.72 10.36
N GLN A 368 -10.17 -33.80 9.79
CA GLN A 368 -10.91 -33.68 8.53
C GLN A 368 -12.14 -32.77 8.68
N GLN A 369 -12.91 -32.89 9.76
CA GLN A 369 -14.05 -31.99 10.02
C GLN A 369 -13.60 -30.52 10.14
N PHE A 370 -12.42 -30.26 10.72
CA PHE A 370 -11.83 -28.94 10.80
C PHE A 370 -11.48 -28.40 9.41
N ILE A 371 -10.77 -29.18 8.59
CA ILE A 371 -10.40 -28.81 7.21
C ILE A 371 -11.66 -28.56 6.36
N ASP A 372 -12.66 -29.45 6.43
CA ASP A 372 -13.94 -29.33 5.71
C ASP A 372 -14.75 -28.11 6.15
N THR A 373 -14.54 -27.60 7.37
CA THR A 373 -15.18 -26.38 7.90
C THR A 373 -14.40 -25.13 7.52
N ALA A 374 -13.07 -25.15 7.64
CA ALA A 374 -12.20 -24.03 7.27
C ALA A 374 -12.25 -23.73 5.76
N ARG A 375 -12.38 -24.76 4.91
CA ARG A 375 -12.61 -24.62 3.45
C ARG A 375 -13.96 -24.02 3.05
N GLN A 376 -14.84 -23.70 4.01
CA GLN A 376 -16.09 -22.94 3.77
C GLN A 376 -15.93 -21.43 4.03
N LEU A 377 -14.81 -21.01 4.64
CA LEU A 377 -14.43 -19.61 4.73
C LEU A 377 -13.85 -19.12 3.38
N PRO A 378 -13.74 -17.80 3.14
CA PRO A 378 -13.10 -17.28 1.94
C PRO A 378 -11.66 -17.81 1.76
N ALA A 379 -11.26 -18.01 0.50
CA ALA A 379 -9.86 -18.21 0.13
C ALA A 379 -9.21 -16.84 -0.15
N PRO A 380 -7.87 -16.69 0.02
CA PRO A 380 -7.18 -15.44 -0.24
C PRO A 380 -7.40 -14.98 -1.69
N GLN A 381 -7.65 -13.69 -1.85
CA GLN A 381 -7.96 -13.03 -3.11
C GLN A 381 -6.68 -12.60 -3.84
N VAL A 382 -5.66 -12.16 -3.10
CA VAL A 382 -4.28 -11.98 -3.60
C VAL A 382 -3.52 -13.31 -3.48
N ASN A 383 -2.45 -13.51 -4.27
CA ASN A 383 -1.60 -14.70 -4.17
C ASN A 383 -0.13 -14.31 -3.99
N SER A 384 0.40 -14.55 -2.78
CA SER A 384 1.80 -14.32 -2.42
C SER A 384 2.69 -15.58 -2.52
N MET A 385 2.15 -16.70 -3.04
CA MET A 385 2.79 -18.03 -3.04
C MET A 385 3.09 -18.55 -4.45
N TRP A 386 4.08 -19.44 -4.57
CA TRP A 386 4.31 -20.20 -5.80
C TRP A 386 3.19 -21.23 -6.04
N VAL A 387 2.56 -21.19 -7.22
CA VAL A 387 1.51 -22.14 -7.61
C VAL A 387 1.75 -22.65 -9.03
N TYR A 388 1.78 -23.97 -9.22
CA TYR A 388 1.96 -24.56 -10.54
C TYR A 388 0.74 -24.31 -11.45
N ILE A 389 0.96 -24.20 -12.76
CA ILE A 389 -0.07 -23.74 -13.71
C ILE A 389 -1.28 -24.68 -13.84
N TRP A 390 -1.13 -25.96 -13.50
CA TRP A 390 -2.21 -26.96 -13.50
C TRP A 390 -2.94 -27.10 -12.15
N GLN A 391 -2.49 -26.40 -11.10
CA GLN A 391 -3.12 -26.44 -9.79
C GLN A 391 -4.25 -25.42 -9.70
N ASP A 392 -5.37 -25.85 -9.11
CA ASP A 392 -6.35 -24.93 -8.55
C ASP A 392 -5.64 -24.05 -7.51
N ARG A 393 -5.89 -22.73 -7.58
CA ARG A 393 -5.20 -21.75 -6.73
C ARG A 393 -5.67 -21.88 -5.29
N ASP A 394 -6.98 -21.82 -5.10
CA ASP A 394 -7.62 -21.67 -3.79
C ASP A 394 -7.35 -22.92 -2.94
N ASP A 395 -7.34 -24.11 -3.57
CA ASP A 395 -6.95 -25.37 -2.95
C ASP A 395 -5.50 -25.41 -2.41
N VAL A 396 -4.55 -24.65 -2.99
CA VAL A 396 -3.14 -24.65 -2.54
C VAL A 396 -2.73 -23.42 -1.74
N THR A 397 -3.46 -22.30 -1.85
CA THR A 397 -3.15 -21.06 -1.12
C THR A 397 -3.94 -20.90 0.18
N GLN A 398 -5.15 -21.48 0.29
CA GLN A 398 -5.96 -21.34 1.50
C GLN A 398 -5.32 -22.05 2.69
N GLY A 399 -5.01 -21.28 3.73
CA GLY A 399 -4.28 -21.74 4.91
C GLY A 399 -4.30 -20.72 6.04
N PHE A 400 -3.64 -21.07 7.14
CA PHE A 400 -3.38 -20.18 8.27
C PHE A 400 -2.08 -19.41 8.10
N ARG A 401 -2.03 -18.17 8.60
CA ARG A 401 -0.78 -17.41 8.81
C ARG A 401 -0.76 -16.73 10.17
N PHE A 402 0.43 -16.61 10.75
CA PHE A 402 0.59 -15.98 12.07
C PHE A 402 0.52 -14.45 12.00
N MET A 403 1.10 -13.81 10.98
CA MET A 403 1.02 -12.36 10.73
C MET A 403 0.78 -12.06 9.24
N GLY A 404 -0.12 -12.82 8.59
CA GLY A 404 -0.28 -12.85 7.11
C GLY A 404 -0.32 -11.48 6.42
N GLN A 405 0.34 -11.37 5.25
CA GLN A 405 0.43 -10.10 4.51
C GLN A 405 -0.97 -9.50 4.22
N ARG A 406 -1.07 -8.16 4.17
CA ARG A 406 -2.37 -7.48 4.15
C ARG A 406 -2.95 -7.37 2.74
N PHE A 407 -4.27 -7.49 2.64
CA PHE A 407 -5.02 -7.33 1.39
C PHE A 407 -5.19 -5.86 1.03
N THR A 408 -4.75 -5.49 -0.17
CA THR A 408 -4.97 -4.14 -0.73
C THR A 408 -5.69 -4.21 -2.09
N LEU A 409 -6.40 -3.14 -2.44
CA LEU A 409 -7.22 -3.11 -3.64
C LEU A 409 -6.39 -3.12 -4.94
N ASP A 410 -5.23 -2.46 -4.93
CA ASP A 410 -4.32 -2.41 -6.06
C ASP A 410 -3.70 -3.78 -6.36
N GLU A 411 -3.26 -4.53 -5.34
CA GLU A 411 -2.82 -5.92 -5.51
C GLU A 411 -3.93 -6.84 -6.01
N TYR A 412 -5.18 -6.61 -5.59
CA TYR A 412 -6.33 -7.28 -6.20
C TYR A 412 -6.44 -6.94 -7.68
N VAL A 413 -6.40 -5.66 -8.06
CA VAL A 413 -6.52 -5.20 -9.46
C VAL A 413 -5.41 -5.80 -10.33
N PHE A 414 -4.15 -5.73 -9.90
CA PHE A 414 -3.02 -6.37 -10.57
C PHE A 414 -3.25 -7.88 -10.67
N GLY A 415 -3.63 -8.53 -9.57
CA GLY A 415 -4.00 -9.93 -9.52
C GLY A 415 -5.21 -10.32 -10.39
N GLN A 416 -6.02 -9.37 -10.89
CA GLN A 416 -7.07 -9.60 -11.90
C GLN A 416 -6.58 -9.41 -13.35
N LEU A 417 -5.50 -8.65 -13.56
CA LEU A 417 -5.00 -8.18 -14.86
C LEU A 417 -3.64 -8.79 -15.27
N MET A 418 -3.06 -9.63 -14.42
CA MET A 418 -1.87 -10.44 -14.70
C MET A 418 -2.20 -11.82 -15.32
N TRP A 419 -1.14 -12.55 -15.62
CA TRP A 419 -1.14 -13.92 -16.13
C TRP A 419 -1.98 -14.89 -15.28
N ARG A 420 -2.44 -16.00 -15.89
CA ARG A 420 -3.63 -16.81 -15.54
C ARG A 420 -4.99 -16.18 -15.88
N LYS A 421 -5.12 -14.85 -15.88
CA LYS A 421 -6.38 -14.16 -16.28
C LYS A 421 -6.22 -13.41 -17.60
N VAL A 422 -5.07 -12.79 -17.83
CA VAL A 422 -4.75 -12.01 -19.04
C VAL A 422 -3.48 -12.54 -19.73
N GLY A 423 -3.52 -12.70 -21.05
CA GLY A 423 -2.45 -13.28 -21.86
C GLY A 423 -2.71 -14.74 -22.28
N THR A 424 -1.67 -15.42 -22.75
CA THR A 424 -1.66 -16.84 -23.17
C THR A 424 -0.34 -17.51 -22.78
N ASP A 425 -0.25 -18.85 -22.81
CA ASP A 425 1.00 -19.58 -22.51
C ASP A 425 2.19 -19.12 -23.38
N THR A 426 1.91 -18.65 -24.60
CA THR A 426 2.90 -18.12 -25.57
C THR A 426 3.10 -16.61 -25.51
N GLN A 427 2.28 -15.89 -24.73
CA GLN A 427 2.32 -14.43 -24.57
C GLN A 427 1.67 -14.07 -23.21
N PRO A 428 2.33 -14.37 -22.08
CA PRO A 428 1.80 -14.09 -20.76
C PRO A 428 1.94 -12.60 -20.41
N ARG A 429 0.99 -12.08 -19.61
CA ARG A 429 1.12 -10.76 -18.96
C ARG A 429 1.60 -10.95 -17.53
N ASP A 430 2.86 -11.38 -17.36
CA ASP A 430 3.41 -11.82 -16.07
C ASP A 430 3.77 -10.68 -15.10
N LEU A 431 3.66 -9.42 -15.53
CA LEU A 431 3.70 -8.23 -14.69
C LEU A 431 2.49 -7.32 -15.04
N PRO A 432 1.98 -6.53 -14.08
CA PRO A 432 0.96 -5.51 -14.32
C PRO A 432 1.61 -4.21 -14.85
N LYS A 433 0.83 -3.14 -14.90
CA LYS A 433 1.28 -1.75 -15.00
C LYS A 433 0.70 -0.93 -13.85
N ALA A 434 1.42 0.02 -13.29
CA ALA A 434 0.88 0.89 -12.24
C ALA A 434 -0.41 1.62 -12.68
N LEU A 435 -0.43 2.01 -13.96
CA LEU A 435 -1.58 2.58 -14.66
C LEU A 435 -2.84 1.69 -14.62
N ASP A 436 -2.73 0.36 -14.51
CA ASP A 436 -3.88 -0.55 -14.43
C ASP A 436 -4.79 -0.21 -13.24
N PHE A 437 -4.20 0.17 -12.09
CA PHE A 437 -4.97 0.56 -10.92
C PHE A 437 -5.80 1.83 -11.17
N PHE A 438 -5.18 2.86 -11.74
CA PHE A 438 -5.88 4.11 -12.07
C PHE A 438 -6.91 3.93 -13.18
N ALA A 439 -6.66 3.07 -14.17
CA ALA A 439 -7.66 2.70 -15.16
C ALA A 439 -8.85 1.95 -14.55
N ALA A 440 -8.60 1.09 -13.55
CA ALA A 440 -9.61 0.35 -12.81
C ALA A 440 -10.46 1.23 -11.86
N THR A 441 -9.88 2.23 -11.21
CA THR A 441 -10.62 3.19 -10.35
C THR A 441 -11.42 4.22 -11.14
N GLY A 442 -11.13 4.42 -12.43
CA GLY A 442 -11.97 5.20 -13.34
C GLY A 442 -11.23 6.17 -14.26
N SER A 443 -9.91 6.31 -14.15
CA SER A 443 -9.14 7.21 -15.02
C SER A 443 -9.12 6.70 -16.46
N ASP A 444 -9.93 7.33 -17.31
CA ASP A 444 -9.91 7.07 -18.75
C ASP A 444 -8.61 7.60 -19.40
N GLN A 445 -7.89 8.53 -18.76
CA GLN A 445 -6.55 8.95 -19.16
C GLN A 445 -5.54 7.80 -19.04
N ALA A 446 -5.54 7.10 -17.89
CA ALA A 446 -4.70 5.93 -17.68
C ALA A 446 -5.05 4.80 -18.65
N LEU A 447 -6.35 4.56 -18.89
CA LEU A 447 -6.83 3.57 -19.86
C LEU A 447 -6.44 3.90 -21.31
N SER A 448 -6.40 5.19 -21.69
CA SER A 448 -5.89 5.62 -23.00
C SER A 448 -4.39 5.31 -23.13
N ILE A 449 -3.59 5.64 -22.12
CA ILE A 449 -2.14 5.39 -22.13
C ILE A 449 -1.84 3.88 -22.21
N LEU A 450 -2.53 3.05 -21.43
CA LEU A 450 -2.45 1.58 -21.52
C LEU A 450 -2.83 1.06 -22.93
N THR A 451 -3.80 1.70 -23.58
CA THR A 451 -4.22 1.38 -24.95
C THR A 451 -3.13 1.76 -25.97
N ASP A 452 -2.53 2.94 -25.83
CA ASP A 452 -1.43 3.41 -26.70
C ASP A 452 -0.14 2.57 -26.50
N MET A 453 0.06 2.02 -25.30
CA MET A 453 1.13 1.05 -24.98
C MET A 453 0.86 -0.37 -25.52
N GLY A 454 -0.35 -0.66 -26.00
CA GLY A 454 -0.73 -1.97 -26.55
C GLY A 454 -1.15 -3.02 -25.52
N GLU A 455 -1.36 -2.65 -24.25
CA GLU A 455 -1.80 -3.58 -23.20
C GLU A 455 -3.12 -4.32 -23.53
N PRO A 456 -4.11 -3.72 -24.23
CA PRO A 456 -5.30 -4.43 -24.72
C PRO A 456 -5.06 -5.55 -25.74
N ASP A 457 -3.87 -5.67 -26.36
CA ASP A 457 -3.55 -6.77 -27.27
C ASP A 457 -3.31 -8.10 -26.51
N TYR A 458 -3.08 -8.05 -25.19
CA TYR A 458 -3.08 -9.28 -24.38
C TYR A 458 -4.48 -9.89 -24.30
N ALA A 459 -4.58 -11.19 -24.60
CA ALA A 459 -5.84 -11.91 -24.57
C ALA A 459 -6.59 -11.73 -23.23
N ASN A 460 -7.90 -11.47 -23.32
CA ASN A 460 -8.80 -11.15 -22.21
C ASN A 460 -8.60 -9.80 -21.48
N TYR A 461 -7.56 -8.98 -21.77
CA TYR A 461 -7.29 -7.74 -21.03
C TYR A 461 -8.51 -6.84 -20.91
N SER A 462 -9.12 -6.44 -22.04
CA SER A 462 -10.27 -5.53 -22.04
C SER A 462 -11.50 -6.09 -21.31
N THR A 463 -11.69 -7.41 -21.33
CA THR A 463 -12.78 -8.08 -20.60
C THR A 463 -12.53 -8.06 -19.10
N GLN A 464 -11.29 -8.30 -18.67
CA GLN A 464 -10.90 -8.26 -17.26
C GLN A 464 -10.88 -6.83 -16.72
N MET A 465 -10.35 -5.86 -17.47
CA MET A 465 -10.41 -4.44 -17.10
C MET A 465 -11.87 -3.96 -16.96
N ALA A 466 -12.75 -4.35 -17.89
CA ALA A 466 -14.18 -4.05 -17.78
C ALA A 466 -14.84 -4.72 -16.56
N LYS A 467 -14.50 -5.98 -16.22
CA LYS A 467 -14.96 -6.63 -14.99
C LYS A 467 -14.54 -5.81 -13.76
N VAL A 468 -13.25 -5.48 -13.66
CA VAL A 468 -12.68 -4.83 -12.48
C VAL A 468 -13.18 -3.39 -12.31
N LYS A 469 -13.27 -2.59 -13.39
CA LYS A 469 -13.92 -1.27 -13.32
C LYS A 469 -15.34 -1.35 -12.77
N ASN A 470 -16.11 -2.39 -13.13
CA ASN A 470 -17.47 -2.59 -12.59
C ASN A 470 -17.50 -3.07 -11.13
N GLU A 471 -16.48 -3.79 -10.64
CA GLU A 471 -16.36 -4.19 -9.23
C GLU A 471 -15.94 -3.01 -8.35
N VAL A 472 -14.91 -2.27 -8.77
CA VAL A 472 -14.39 -1.08 -8.06
C VAL A 472 -15.44 0.04 -7.99
N ALA A 473 -16.21 0.26 -9.05
CA ALA A 473 -17.30 1.25 -9.08
C ALA A 473 -18.53 0.91 -8.20
N GLN A 474 -18.55 -0.25 -7.52
CA GLN A 474 -19.57 -0.61 -6.53
C GLN A 474 -19.16 -0.31 -5.08
N LEU A 475 -17.90 0.11 -4.85
CA LEU A 475 -17.39 0.44 -3.52
C LEU A 475 -17.95 1.79 -3.05
N GLY A 476 -18.72 1.76 -1.95
CA GLY A 476 -19.18 2.97 -1.26
C GLY A 476 -18.10 3.59 -0.37
N THR A 477 -18.34 4.80 0.16
CA THR A 477 -17.38 5.53 1.01
C THR A 477 -16.86 4.68 2.16
N ASP A 478 -17.74 4.00 2.91
CA ASP A 478 -17.39 3.11 4.03
C ASP A 478 -16.35 2.01 3.67
N SER A 479 -16.27 1.62 2.39
CA SER A 479 -15.29 0.64 1.89
C SER A 479 -13.97 1.30 1.46
N TRP A 480 -14.02 2.53 0.96
CA TRP A 480 -12.84 3.35 0.69
C TRP A 480 -12.19 3.88 1.96
N THR A 481 -12.97 4.16 3.00
CA THR A 481 -12.51 4.75 4.27
C THR A 481 -12.37 3.70 5.38
N GLN A 482 -12.12 2.44 5.02
CA GLN A 482 -12.08 1.32 5.98
C GLN A 482 -10.78 1.26 6.80
N ASN A 483 -9.69 1.86 6.29
CA ASN A 483 -8.36 1.94 6.88
C ASN A 483 -7.58 3.12 6.24
N VAL A 484 -6.39 3.44 6.77
CA VAL A 484 -5.58 4.58 6.29
C VAL A 484 -5.15 4.41 4.82
N TYR A 485 -4.63 3.24 4.45
CA TYR A 485 -4.18 2.92 3.08
C TYR A 485 -5.25 3.16 2.01
N TRP A 486 -6.45 2.60 2.20
CA TRP A 486 -7.56 2.75 1.24
C TRP A 486 -8.06 4.19 1.17
N SER A 487 -7.97 4.94 2.27
CA SER A 487 -8.34 6.36 2.32
C SER A 487 -7.34 7.25 1.57
N TRP A 488 -6.06 6.86 1.54
CA TRP A 488 -5.04 7.49 0.69
C TRP A 488 -5.33 7.19 -0.78
N LEU A 489 -5.59 5.92 -1.15
CA LEU A 489 -6.02 5.56 -2.51
C LEU A 489 -7.28 6.32 -2.96
N TYR A 490 -8.24 6.55 -2.07
CA TYR A 490 -9.44 7.35 -2.31
C TYR A 490 -9.13 8.85 -2.53
N SER A 491 -8.09 9.37 -1.88
CA SER A 491 -7.59 10.73 -2.08
C SER A 491 -6.90 10.89 -3.45
N LEU A 492 -6.22 9.85 -3.96
CA LEU A 492 -5.61 9.89 -5.30
C LEU A 492 -6.64 9.90 -6.46
N GLN A 493 -7.91 9.54 -6.19
CA GLN A 493 -8.98 9.64 -7.19
C GLN A 493 -9.37 11.09 -7.51
N SER A 494 -9.36 12.01 -6.54
CA SER A 494 -9.66 13.43 -6.80
C SER A 494 -8.51 14.13 -7.51
N VAL A 495 -7.27 13.69 -7.29
CA VAL A 495 -6.10 14.10 -8.10
C VAL A 495 -6.33 13.73 -9.56
N THR A 496 -6.64 12.47 -9.86
CA THR A 496 -6.84 11.99 -11.24
C THR A 496 -8.20 12.31 -11.88
N ALA A 497 -9.10 12.99 -11.15
CA ALA A 497 -10.41 13.39 -11.66
C ALA A 497 -10.30 14.43 -12.79
N VAL A 498 -11.14 14.26 -13.83
CA VAL A 498 -11.15 15.14 -15.02
C VAL A 498 -11.56 16.57 -14.65
N LYS A 499 -10.62 17.50 -14.73
CA LYS A 499 -10.84 18.92 -14.41
C LYS A 499 -11.74 19.56 -15.48
N GLY A 500 -13.01 19.78 -15.13
CA GLY A 500 -14.03 20.36 -16.02
C GLY A 500 -13.99 21.88 -16.12
N GLN A 501 -15.07 22.48 -16.65
CA GLN A 501 -15.21 23.95 -16.82
C GLN A 501 -15.18 24.76 -15.50
N GLN A 502 -15.12 24.09 -14.36
CA GLN A 502 -15.11 24.64 -13.01
C GLN A 502 -13.69 25.03 -12.54
N TYR A 503 -12.66 24.59 -13.26
CA TYR A 503 -11.24 24.82 -12.99
C TYR A 503 -10.59 25.72 -14.07
N PRO A 504 -9.40 26.31 -13.83
CA PRO A 504 -8.66 27.07 -14.84
C PRO A 504 -8.33 26.30 -16.13
N ILE A 505 -8.15 27.01 -17.23
CA ILE A 505 -7.99 26.45 -18.58
C ILE A 505 -6.73 25.60 -18.75
N PHE A 506 -5.67 25.86 -17.98
CA PHE A 506 -4.46 25.05 -17.99
C PHE A 506 -4.71 23.64 -17.43
N MET A 507 -5.58 23.51 -16.42
CA MET A 507 -5.96 22.22 -15.82
C MET A 507 -6.86 21.38 -16.74
N GLN A 508 -7.56 22.02 -17.69
CA GLN A 508 -8.46 21.36 -18.65
C GLN A 508 -7.71 20.69 -19.82
N THR A 509 -6.39 20.53 -19.75
CA THR A 509 -5.54 20.01 -20.84
C THR A 509 -5.15 18.54 -20.64
N ASP A 510 -4.96 17.79 -21.73
CA ASP A 510 -4.40 16.42 -21.70
C ASP A 510 -2.99 16.39 -21.08
N ALA A 511 -2.19 17.44 -21.27
CA ALA A 511 -0.91 17.60 -20.58
C ALA A 511 -1.07 17.69 -19.06
N TRP A 512 -2.08 18.41 -18.56
CA TRP A 512 -2.35 18.48 -17.12
C TRP A 512 -2.96 17.19 -16.57
N ALA A 513 -3.86 16.53 -17.31
CA ALA A 513 -4.37 15.21 -16.94
C ALA A 513 -3.23 14.16 -16.81
N LYS A 514 -2.16 14.31 -17.60
CA LYS A 514 -0.92 13.52 -17.47
C LYS A 514 -0.05 13.97 -16.29
N LYS A 515 0.03 15.27 -15.96
CA LYS A 515 0.66 15.76 -14.72
C LYS A 515 -0.03 15.15 -13.50
N ASP A 516 -1.36 15.27 -13.41
CA ASP A 516 -2.16 14.77 -12.27
C ASP A 516 -2.01 13.24 -12.13
N LEU A 517 -1.96 12.51 -13.24
CA LEU A 517 -1.70 11.07 -13.24
C LEU A 517 -0.27 10.74 -12.79
N GLN A 518 0.74 11.55 -13.14
CA GLN A 518 2.09 11.41 -12.59
C GLN A 518 2.11 11.67 -11.08
N THR A 519 1.48 12.75 -10.62
CA THR A 519 1.37 13.08 -9.18
C THR A 519 0.74 11.94 -8.39
N ALA A 520 -0.33 11.33 -8.93
CA ALA A 520 -0.99 10.18 -8.31
C ALA A 520 -0.16 8.89 -8.38
N LEU A 521 0.57 8.64 -9.47
CA LEU A 521 1.50 7.50 -9.58
C LEU A 521 2.68 7.63 -8.63
N SER A 522 3.26 8.82 -8.47
CA SER A 522 4.34 9.07 -7.53
C SER A 522 3.87 8.93 -6.08
N SER A 523 2.72 9.50 -5.69
CA SER A 523 2.22 9.31 -4.32
C SER A 523 1.64 7.91 -4.06
N TRP A 524 1.26 7.16 -5.11
CA TRP A 524 1.06 5.72 -4.99
C TRP A 524 2.38 4.96 -4.84
N THR A 525 3.46 5.39 -5.52
CA THR A 525 4.80 4.81 -5.33
C THR A 525 5.31 5.06 -3.91
N GLU A 526 5.11 6.27 -3.37
CA GLU A 526 5.27 6.56 -1.94
C GLU A 526 4.43 5.61 -1.09
N LEU A 527 3.14 5.42 -1.37
CA LEU A 527 2.27 4.47 -0.63
C LEU A 527 2.71 3.00 -0.74
N LYS A 528 3.44 2.60 -1.80
CA LYS A 528 3.94 1.22 -1.99
C LYS A 528 5.31 1.00 -1.38
N HIS A 529 6.21 1.96 -1.50
CA HIS A 529 7.36 2.06 -0.61
C HIS A 529 6.87 2.03 0.84
N ASP A 530 5.79 2.75 1.09
CA ASP A 530 5.08 2.81 2.37
C ASP A 530 4.15 1.65 2.67
N THR A 531 4.25 0.52 1.94
CA THR A 531 3.69 -0.78 2.37
C THR A 531 4.57 -2.01 2.12
N ILE A 532 5.77 -1.85 1.52
CA ILE A 532 6.85 -2.84 1.30
C ILE A 532 7.11 -3.84 2.46
N LEU A 533 6.86 -3.45 3.71
CA LEU A 533 6.53 -4.37 4.81
C LEU A 533 5.16 -3.98 5.38
N TYR A 534 5.07 -2.72 5.82
CA TYR A 534 3.87 -1.97 6.24
C TYR A 534 4.10 -0.43 6.13
N SER A 535 5.37 0.02 6.29
CA SER A 535 6.24 1.13 5.74
C SER A 535 5.89 2.66 5.54
N LYS A 536 6.87 3.42 4.96
CA LYS A 536 7.48 4.71 5.43
C LYS A 536 8.62 5.40 4.53
N GLN A 537 8.74 6.76 4.31
CA GLN A 537 9.93 7.74 4.49
C GLN A 537 10.32 8.82 3.39
N VAL A 538 10.99 10.02 3.55
CA VAL A 538 11.14 11.29 4.43
C VAL A 538 12.39 12.17 3.98
N MET A 539 12.90 13.38 4.39
CA MET A 539 12.83 14.61 5.33
C MET A 539 13.89 15.70 4.75
N ALA A 540 14.47 16.89 5.17
CA ALA A 540 14.78 17.70 6.41
C ALA A 540 15.36 19.20 6.32
N GLU A 541 15.11 20.01 7.39
CA GLU A 541 15.87 21.12 8.10
C GLU A 541 16.16 22.57 7.58
N MET A 542 16.15 23.57 8.52
CA MET A 542 15.86 25.03 8.38
C MET A 542 16.98 26.02 7.96
N GLY A 543 16.62 27.12 7.27
CA GLY A 543 17.55 28.24 6.96
C GLY A 543 17.05 29.70 6.75
N GLY A 544 15.84 30.09 7.19
CA GLY A 544 15.10 31.32 6.77
C GLY A 544 15.71 32.76 6.78
N GLY A 545 15.07 33.65 6.00
CA GLY A 545 14.93 35.11 6.30
C GLY A 545 14.92 36.10 5.12
N GLY A 546 13.75 36.50 4.59
CA GLY A 546 13.68 37.47 3.46
C GLY A 546 12.38 38.29 3.27
N ALA A 547 12.55 39.39 2.52
CA ALA A 547 11.57 40.32 1.90
C ALA A 547 10.60 41.16 2.79
N GLU A 548 10.19 42.33 2.28
CA GLU A 548 9.23 43.27 2.94
C GLU A 548 7.80 43.22 2.37
N GLN A 549 7.54 42.53 1.25
CA GLN A 549 6.19 42.34 0.66
C GLN A 549 6.06 40.94 0.04
N ALA A 550 4.88 40.34 0.12
CA ALA A 550 4.60 39.01 -0.43
C ALA A 550 4.25 39.05 -1.94
N PRO A 551 4.91 38.24 -2.79
CA PRO A 551 4.43 37.89 -4.11
C PRO A 551 3.03 37.27 -4.08
N LYS A 552 2.24 37.48 -5.15
CA LYS A 552 0.91 36.88 -5.29
C LYS A 552 0.99 35.43 -5.78
N GLY A 553 1.44 34.54 -4.90
CA GLY A 553 1.39 33.10 -5.13
C GLY A 553 -0.05 32.58 -5.34
N TYR A 554 -0.14 31.32 -5.76
CA TYR A 554 -1.38 30.65 -6.15
C TYR A 554 -1.34 29.19 -5.67
N VAL A 555 -2.46 28.65 -5.19
CA VAL A 555 -2.55 27.24 -4.77
C VAL A 555 -3.08 26.39 -5.92
N GLU A 556 -2.66 25.13 -6.02
CA GLU A 556 -3.18 24.22 -7.04
C GLU A 556 -4.70 24.01 -6.80
N PRO A 557 -5.59 24.29 -7.78
CA PRO A 557 -7.03 24.24 -7.55
C PRO A 557 -7.62 22.81 -7.45
N ALA A 558 -7.34 22.10 -6.35
CA ALA A 558 -7.78 20.73 -6.09
C ALA A 558 -8.46 20.57 -4.71
N PRO A 559 -9.56 21.30 -4.43
CA PRO A 559 -10.15 21.34 -3.09
C PRO A 559 -10.71 19.98 -2.64
N GLU A 560 -11.21 19.13 -3.56
CA GLU A 560 -11.61 17.76 -3.21
C GLU A 560 -10.44 16.91 -2.68
N THR A 561 -9.22 17.11 -3.21
CA THR A 561 -8.03 16.43 -2.71
C THR A 561 -7.66 16.93 -1.32
N TYR A 562 -7.67 18.24 -1.08
CA TYR A 562 -7.37 18.79 0.25
C TYR A 562 -8.42 18.38 1.30
N ALA A 563 -9.71 18.32 0.93
CA ALA A 563 -10.78 17.82 1.79
C ALA A 563 -10.58 16.33 2.16
N ARG A 564 -10.24 15.48 1.19
CA ARG A 564 -10.02 14.04 1.43
C ARG A 564 -8.77 13.75 2.24
N MET A 565 -7.68 14.49 2.00
CA MET A 565 -6.45 14.41 2.79
C MET A 565 -6.65 14.91 4.22
N LEU A 566 -7.48 15.95 4.42
CA LEU A 566 -7.83 16.46 5.75
C LEU A 566 -8.59 15.39 6.56
N ALA A 567 -9.67 14.83 6.00
CA ALA A 567 -10.41 13.75 6.63
C ALA A 567 -9.55 12.51 6.90
N LEU A 568 -8.58 12.21 6.03
CA LEU A 568 -7.58 11.17 6.23
C LEU A 568 -6.66 11.45 7.42
N ALA A 569 -6.11 12.66 7.53
CA ALA A 569 -5.24 13.03 8.65
C ALA A 569 -5.97 13.03 10.00
N ASP A 570 -7.21 13.55 10.06
CA ASP A 570 -8.07 13.49 11.24
C ASP A 570 -8.44 12.03 11.62
N MET A 571 -8.73 11.18 10.63
CA MET A 571 -8.99 9.75 10.84
C MET A 571 -7.75 9.04 11.40
N THR A 572 -6.56 9.31 10.85
CA THR A 572 -5.28 8.76 11.33
C THR A 572 -5.02 9.19 12.78
N ARG A 573 -5.14 10.48 13.11
CA ARG A 573 -4.93 11.00 14.48
C ARG A 573 -5.89 10.36 15.48
N SER A 574 -7.19 10.37 15.19
CA SER A 574 -8.22 9.84 16.08
C SER A 574 -8.17 8.31 16.21
N GLY A 575 -7.80 7.59 15.15
CA GLY A 575 -7.62 6.14 15.16
C GLY A 575 -6.45 5.67 16.04
N LEU A 576 -5.36 6.45 16.13
CA LEU A 576 -4.26 6.16 17.04
C LEU A 576 -4.56 6.59 18.49
N GLU A 577 -5.18 7.75 18.69
CA GLU A 577 -5.52 8.27 20.02
C GLU A 577 -6.51 7.33 20.75
N SER A 578 -7.53 6.86 20.04
CA SER A 578 -8.51 5.89 20.55
C SER A 578 -7.92 4.51 20.89
N ARG A 579 -6.71 4.19 20.39
CA ARG A 579 -5.96 2.96 20.66
C ARG A 579 -4.83 3.14 21.67
N GLY A 580 -4.60 4.36 22.17
CA GLY A 580 -3.57 4.65 23.16
C GLY A 580 -2.13 4.60 22.62
N ILE A 581 -1.95 4.60 21.30
CA ILE A 581 -0.65 4.45 20.61
C ILE A 581 -0.21 5.72 19.88
N LEU A 582 -0.96 6.83 20.00
CA LEU A 582 -0.55 8.13 19.49
C LEU A 582 0.51 8.76 20.39
N SER A 583 1.74 8.96 19.89
CA SER A 583 2.78 9.72 20.59
C SER A 583 2.52 11.23 20.51
N ASP A 584 3.06 12.01 21.46
CA ASP A 584 2.97 13.47 21.43
C ASP A 584 3.62 14.07 20.17
N THR A 585 4.71 13.47 19.68
CA THR A 585 5.38 13.86 18.42
C THR A 585 4.47 13.61 17.22
N THR A 586 3.95 12.39 17.09
CA THR A 586 3.02 12.01 16.01
C THR A 586 1.78 12.90 16.01
N LYS A 587 1.26 13.22 17.20
CA LYS A 587 0.13 14.14 17.36
C LYS A 587 0.46 15.54 16.86
N GLY A 588 1.60 16.11 17.28
CA GLY A 588 2.05 17.42 16.82
C GLY A 588 2.20 17.49 15.29
N ASN A 589 2.74 16.44 14.67
CA ASN A 589 2.90 16.38 13.21
C ASN A 589 1.54 16.34 12.50
N LEU A 590 0.62 15.48 12.94
CA LEU A 590 -0.72 15.38 12.37
C LEU A 590 -1.52 16.67 12.57
N ASP A 591 -1.44 17.32 13.73
CA ASP A 591 -2.13 18.59 14.00
C ASP A 591 -1.60 19.73 13.09
N ASN A 592 -0.29 19.83 12.86
CA ASN A 592 0.29 20.81 11.92
C ASN A 592 -0.11 20.56 10.46
N LEU A 593 -0.26 19.29 10.06
CA LEU A 593 -0.72 18.92 8.73
C LEU A 593 -2.22 19.20 8.53
N ILE A 594 -3.04 18.91 9.55
CA ILE A 594 -4.48 19.22 9.59
C ILE A 594 -4.71 20.73 9.45
N ASP A 595 -3.96 21.56 10.19
CA ASP A 595 -4.06 23.02 10.08
C ASP A 595 -3.67 23.54 8.67
N ARG A 596 -2.61 22.99 8.04
CA ARG A 596 -2.24 23.36 6.67
C ARG A 596 -3.26 22.89 5.64
N LEU A 597 -3.82 21.68 5.77
CA LEU A 597 -4.82 21.16 4.84
C LEU A 597 -6.12 21.97 4.89
N ASN A 598 -6.54 22.43 6.09
CA ASN A 598 -7.63 23.40 6.24
C ASN A 598 -7.33 24.72 5.49
N PHE A 599 -6.12 25.26 5.64
CA PHE A 599 -5.70 26.48 4.92
C PHE A 599 -5.72 26.30 3.40
N LEU A 600 -5.12 25.22 2.87
CA LEU A 600 -5.07 24.97 1.42
C LEU A 600 -6.46 24.73 0.83
N LEU A 601 -7.35 24.04 1.55
CA LEU A 601 -8.77 23.88 1.18
C LEU A 601 -9.51 25.22 1.11
N ASP A 602 -9.29 26.14 2.05
CA ASP A 602 -9.89 27.47 2.03
C ASP A 602 -9.36 28.34 0.88
N ILE A 603 -8.03 28.42 0.68
CA ILE A 603 -7.44 29.19 -0.43
C ILE A 603 -7.89 28.64 -1.80
N SER A 604 -7.82 27.32 -2.00
CA SER A 604 -8.21 26.68 -3.27
C SER A 604 -9.67 26.99 -3.63
N GLN A 605 -10.58 27.03 -2.64
CA GLN A 605 -11.97 27.44 -2.83
C GLN A 605 -12.11 28.95 -3.05
N LYS A 606 -11.37 29.81 -2.33
CA LYS A 606 -11.33 31.27 -2.56
C LYS A 606 -10.93 31.59 -4.00
N GLU A 607 -9.87 30.96 -4.50
CA GLU A 607 -9.35 31.14 -5.87
C GLU A 607 -10.36 30.74 -6.94
N LEU A 608 -10.93 29.54 -6.85
CA LEU A 608 -11.94 29.04 -7.80
C LEU A 608 -13.20 29.91 -7.82
N ASN A 609 -13.62 30.44 -6.66
CA ASN A 609 -14.80 31.29 -6.52
C ASN A 609 -14.52 32.80 -6.70
N HIS A 610 -13.29 33.18 -7.06
CA HIS A 610 -12.87 34.59 -7.27
C HIS A 610 -13.10 35.49 -6.04
N GLN A 611 -12.89 34.94 -4.85
CA GLN A 611 -12.97 35.64 -3.57
C GLN A 611 -11.66 36.39 -3.26
N GLU A 612 -11.67 37.23 -2.22
CA GLU A 612 -10.50 38.00 -1.80
C GLU A 612 -9.60 37.15 -0.87
N ILE A 613 -8.34 37.02 -1.25
CA ILE A 613 -7.27 36.40 -0.44
C ILE A 613 -6.60 37.52 0.36
N SER A 614 -6.41 37.32 1.67
CA SER A 614 -5.85 38.35 2.54
C SER A 614 -4.33 38.49 2.42
N GLU A 615 -3.76 39.59 2.91
CA GLU A 615 -2.30 39.78 2.92
C GLU A 615 -1.61 38.71 3.81
N ASP A 616 -2.21 38.36 4.95
CA ASP A 616 -1.75 37.29 5.83
C ASP A 616 -1.82 35.90 5.14
N ASP A 617 -2.86 35.64 4.33
CA ASP A 617 -2.95 34.43 3.50
C ASP A 617 -1.81 34.39 2.47
N TYR A 618 -1.53 35.50 1.76
CA TYR A 618 -0.40 35.56 0.82
C TYR A 618 0.96 35.37 1.50
N TRP A 619 1.16 35.86 2.73
CA TRP A 619 2.36 35.56 3.51
C TRP A 619 2.48 34.08 3.89
N GLN A 620 1.37 33.41 4.20
CA GLN A 620 1.38 31.95 4.41
C GLN A 620 1.70 31.17 3.14
N ILE A 621 1.24 31.64 1.97
CA ILE A 621 1.63 31.05 0.67
C ILE A 621 3.13 31.28 0.43
N GLN A 622 3.66 32.50 0.62
CA GLN A 622 5.07 32.82 0.37
C GLN A 622 6.04 32.05 1.29
N TYR A 623 5.64 31.73 2.52
CA TYR A 623 6.43 30.93 3.45
C TYR A 623 6.06 29.43 3.46
N TYR A 624 5.36 28.95 2.43
CA TYR A 624 5.05 27.52 2.27
C TYR A 624 6.30 26.64 2.19
N GLY A 625 7.38 27.11 1.55
CA GLY A 625 8.69 26.42 1.57
C GLY A 625 9.19 26.13 2.99
N GLY A 626 9.12 27.13 3.87
CA GLY A 626 9.46 27.00 5.29
C GLY A 626 8.50 26.12 6.11
N TRP A 627 7.26 25.93 5.64
CA TRP A 627 6.35 24.93 6.22
C TRP A 627 6.71 23.51 5.75
N LEU A 628 7.03 23.31 4.48
CA LEU A 628 7.57 22.02 3.99
C LEU A 628 8.86 21.66 4.74
N GLU A 629 9.78 22.61 4.86
CA GLU A 629 11.04 22.54 5.63
C GLU A 629 10.80 22.15 7.10
N ALA A 630 9.75 22.70 7.74
CA ALA A 630 9.39 22.35 9.11
C ALA A 630 8.72 20.96 9.24
N GLN A 631 7.87 20.56 8.29
CA GLN A 631 7.25 19.24 8.30
C GLN A 631 8.25 18.13 7.95
N THR A 632 9.22 18.41 7.07
CA THR A 632 10.33 17.49 6.85
C THR A 632 11.10 17.29 8.14
N ILE A 633 11.56 18.33 8.88
CA ILE A 633 12.26 18.17 10.19
C ILE A 633 11.52 17.27 11.17
N ALA A 634 10.21 17.46 11.26
CA ALA A 634 9.38 16.75 12.22
C ALA A 634 9.31 15.24 11.94
N ALA A 635 9.81 14.79 10.78
CA ALA A 635 9.55 13.50 10.19
C ALA A 635 10.77 12.55 10.12
N ALA A 636 11.85 12.69 10.90
CA ALA A 636 12.87 11.64 11.01
C ALA A 636 13.51 11.53 12.39
N ASP A 637 14.56 10.71 12.47
CA ASP A 637 15.13 10.24 13.71
C ASP A 637 16.32 11.11 14.14
N THR A 638 16.29 11.52 15.40
CA THR A 638 17.47 11.99 16.14
C THR A 638 18.22 10.77 16.69
N GLU A 639 19.56 10.75 16.63
CA GLU A 639 20.33 9.69 17.28
C GLU A 639 20.10 9.70 18.81
N ALA A 640 20.00 8.51 19.41
CA ALA A 640 19.88 8.36 20.86
C ALA A 640 21.11 8.89 21.66
N ALA A 641 22.18 9.28 20.97
CA ALA A 641 23.38 9.90 21.53
C ALA A 641 23.41 11.44 21.47
N ASP A 642 22.61 12.07 20.60
CA ASP A 642 22.61 13.52 20.38
C ASP A 642 21.19 14.03 20.05
N GLN A 643 20.41 14.31 21.10
CA GLN A 643 19.00 14.73 20.99
C GLN A 643 18.82 16.13 20.37
N ASP A 644 19.90 16.91 20.24
CA ASP A 644 19.90 18.25 19.66
C ASP A 644 20.21 18.24 18.14
N ARG A 645 20.35 17.05 17.50
CA ARG A 645 20.74 16.95 16.08
C ARG A 645 19.85 16.02 15.23
N SER A 646 19.21 16.63 14.24
CA SER A 646 18.56 15.99 13.09
C SER A 646 19.58 15.42 12.09
N TYR A 647 19.30 14.28 11.48
CA TYR A 647 20.06 13.74 10.35
C TYR A 647 19.26 13.85 9.04
N LEU A 648 19.87 14.50 8.03
CA LEU A 648 19.20 14.94 6.80
C LEU A 648 19.62 14.10 5.57
N GLU A 649 20.42 13.07 5.79
CA GLU A 649 21.26 12.46 4.75
C GLU A 649 20.59 11.22 4.14
N ASP A 650 19.76 10.52 4.92
CA ASP A 650 18.86 9.43 4.51
C ASP A 650 17.51 9.95 3.96
N GLN A 651 17.41 11.26 3.76
CA GLN A 651 16.17 12.00 3.77
C GLN A 651 15.98 12.71 2.42
N LYS A 652 15.49 11.95 1.43
CA LYS A 652 15.34 12.38 0.04
C LYS A 652 14.13 11.71 -0.61
N SER A 653 13.20 12.51 -1.13
CA SER A 653 12.07 12.15 -2.00
C SER A 653 12.34 11.21 -3.19
N ALA A 654 13.60 10.88 -3.49
CA ALA A 654 13.97 9.91 -4.50
C ALA A 654 14.03 8.49 -3.90
N LEU A 655 12.92 7.75 -3.99
CA LEU A 655 12.71 6.41 -3.41
C LEU A 655 12.24 5.37 -4.44
N VAL A 656 12.29 4.07 -4.09
CA VAL A 656 11.94 2.95 -4.98
C VAL A 656 11.16 1.83 -4.27
N ALA A 657 10.18 1.23 -4.95
CA ALA A 657 9.35 0.15 -4.41
C ALA A 657 9.10 -0.99 -5.39
N ASP A 658 9.23 -2.24 -4.92
CA ASP A 658 8.87 -3.41 -5.71
C ASP A 658 7.37 -3.75 -5.55
N VAL A 659 6.62 -3.66 -6.65
CA VAL A 659 5.15 -3.79 -6.62
C VAL A 659 4.61 -5.06 -7.27
N ALA A 660 5.45 -5.80 -8.01
CA ALA A 660 5.07 -7.11 -8.54
C ALA A 660 6.29 -7.99 -8.83
N THR A 661 6.15 -9.31 -8.65
CA THR A 661 7.16 -10.30 -9.05
C THR A 661 6.61 -11.19 -10.16
N GLY A 662 7.25 -11.16 -11.33
CA GLY A 662 6.93 -11.92 -12.53
C GLY A 662 7.90 -13.06 -12.79
N ILE A 663 7.96 -13.56 -14.02
CA ILE A 663 8.77 -14.76 -14.33
C ILE A 663 10.25 -14.36 -14.47
N GLY A 664 11.00 -14.46 -13.37
CA GLY A 664 12.42 -14.10 -13.34
C GLY A 664 12.67 -12.59 -13.46
N ARG A 665 11.73 -11.77 -12.98
CA ARG A 665 11.81 -10.31 -12.98
C ARG A 665 10.91 -9.69 -11.91
N VAL A 666 11.26 -8.49 -11.49
CA VAL A 666 10.52 -7.66 -10.54
C VAL A 666 10.11 -6.37 -11.25
N LEU A 667 8.91 -5.85 -10.96
CA LEU A 667 8.46 -4.51 -11.35
C LEU A 667 8.82 -3.53 -10.22
N GLU A 668 9.64 -2.55 -10.55
CA GLU A 668 10.13 -1.49 -9.66
C GLU A 668 9.49 -0.16 -10.08
N GLU A 669 8.92 0.53 -9.10
CA GLU A 669 8.31 1.85 -9.24
C GLU A 669 9.22 2.86 -8.52
N GLY A 670 9.65 3.90 -9.23
CA GLY A 670 10.62 4.88 -8.71
C GLY A 670 10.08 6.30 -8.73
N VAL A 671 10.20 6.99 -7.59
CA VAL A 671 10.11 8.46 -7.53
C VAL A 671 11.52 9.01 -7.69
N GLY A 672 11.69 9.98 -8.59
CA GLY A 672 12.96 10.70 -8.75
C GLY A 672 12.91 12.11 -8.16
N TYR A 673 14.05 12.79 -8.21
CA TYR A 673 14.21 14.15 -7.70
C TYR A 673 13.11 15.12 -8.19
N PRO A 674 12.54 15.97 -7.30
CA PRO A 674 11.55 16.95 -7.66
C PRO A 674 12.08 17.96 -8.68
N THR A 675 11.20 18.46 -9.54
CA THR A 675 11.55 19.37 -10.62
C THR A 675 10.55 20.51 -10.77
N LEU A 676 10.98 21.63 -11.33
CA LEU A 676 10.19 22.86 -11.35
C LEU A 676 9.05 22.80 -12.37
N ILE A 677 7.87 23.24 -11.93
CA ILE A 677 6.72 23.57 -12.77
C ILE A 677 6.57 25.09 -12.85
N TYR A 678 6.36 25.59 -14.06
CA TYR A 678 6.08 27.00 -14.36
C TYR A 678 4.64 27.09 -14.85
N VAL A 679 3.76 27.77 -14.10
CA VAL A 679 2.32 27.89 -14.39
C VAL A 679 1.96 29.36 -14.58
N VAL A 680 1.30 29.73 -15.68
CA VAL A 680 0.71 31.08 -15.80
C VAL A 680 -0.58 31.11 -15.01
N THR A 681 -0.62 31.93 -13.97
CA THR A 681 -1.80 32.10 -13.11
C THR A 681 -2.93 32.80 -13.87
N PRO A 682 -4.21 32.46 -13.60
CA PRO A 682 -5.37 33.07 -14.28
C PRO A 682 -5.69 34.47 -13.76
N ASN A 683 -5.05 34.91 -12.67
CA ASN A 683 -5.25 36.23 -12.08
C ASN A 683 -4.60 37.34 -12.92
N GLN A 684 -5.22 38.51 -12.99
CA GLN A 684 -4.68 39.68 -13.69
C GLN A 684 -3.91 40.60 -12.72
N PRO A 685 -2.69 41.07 -13.07
CA PRO A 685 -1.94 40.78 -14.30
C PRO A 685 -1.43 39.33 -14.33
N TYR A 686 -1.47 38.69 -15.51
CA TYR A 686 -0.98 37.31 -15.64
C TYR A 686 0.51 37.23 -15.29
N GLN A 687 0.87 36.29 -14.42
CA GLN A 687 2.23 36.04 -13.98
C GLN A 687 2.51 34.53 -14.01
N VAL A 688 3.74 34.16 -14.35
CA VAL A 688 4.26 32.82 -14.08
C VAL A 688 4.44 32.70 -12.56
N ALA A 689 3.82 31.68 -11.98
CA ALA A 689 4.14 31.18 -10.65
C ALA A 689 4.96 29.90 -10.78
N VAL A 690 5.84 29.64 -9.82
CA VAL A 690 6.78 28.51 -9.83
C VAL A 690 6.55 27.60 -8.63
N GLY A 691 6.48 26.31 -8.88
CA GLY A 691 6.35 25.27 -7.87
C GLY A 691 7.22 24.06 -8.19
N ALA A 692 7.03 22.96 -7.46
CA ALA A 692 7.73 21.70 -7.71
C ALA A 692 6.75 20.52 -7.86
N VAL A 693 7.04 19.63 -8.81
CA VAL A 693 6.31 18.38 -9.06
C VAL A 693 7.25 17.19 -8.96
N TYR A 694 6.68 16.00 -8.77
CA TYR A 694 7.44 14.74 -8.78
C TYR A 694 8.13 14.47 -10.14
N THR A 695 9.01 13.46 -10.15
CA THR A 695 9.32 12.70 -11.36
C THR A 695 9.10 11.20 -11.11
N TYR A 696 8.67 10.46 -12.13
CA TYR A 696 8.19 9.08 -12.00
C TYR A 696 8.82 8.13 -13.03
N TYR A 697 9.07 6.88 -12.60
CA TYR A 697 9.79 5.85 -13.33
C TYR A 697 9.13 4.48 -13.09
N GLU A 698 8.90 3.71 -14.17
CA GLU A 698 8.39 2.33 -14.12
C GLU A 698 9.39 1.44 -14.85
N PHE A 699 10.01 0.45 -14.19
CA PHE A 699 11.05 -0.38 -14.80
C PHE A 699 11.14 -1.79 -14.18
N THR A 700 12.08 -2.64 -14.65
CA THR A 700 12.20 -4.03 -14.15
C THR A 700 13.62 -4.48 -13.89
N VAL A 701 13.84 -5.17 -12.78
CA VAL A 701 15.13 -5.77 -12.36
C VAL A 701 15.02 -7.30 -12.22
N GLN A 702 16.12 -7.99 -11.93
CA GLN A 702 16.10 -9.40 -11.52
C GLN A 702 15.74 -9.57 -10.03
N PRO A 703 15.20 -10.72 -9.57
CA PRO A 703 14.82 -10.91 -8.16
C PRO A 703 15.97 -10.80 -7.15
N ASP A 704 17.22 -11.06 -7.56
CA ASP A 704 18.45 -10.85 -6.78
C ASP A 704 19.01 -9.42 -6.91
N GLN A 705 18.28 -8.54 -7.62
CA GLN A 705 18.62 -7.15 -7.89
C GLN A 705 17.50 -6.17 -7.47
N ARG A 706 16.58 -6.61 -6.58
CA ARG A 706 15.58 -5.73 -5.95
C ARG A 706 16.28 -4.48 -5.39
N MET A 707 15.75 -3.30 -5.71
CA MET A 707 16.44 -2.06 -5.39
C MET A 707 16.24 -1.62 -3.93
N THR A 708 17.14 -0.75 -3.50
CA THR A 708 17.02 0.07 -2.28
C THR A 708 17.19 1.53 -2.67
N ASP A 709 16.71 2.46 -1.85
CA ASP A 709 16.74 3.89 -2.18
C ASP A 709 18.17 4.40 -2.40
N GLN A 710 19.16 3.85 -1.69
CA GLN A 710 20.56 4.19 -1.89
C GLN A 710 21.03 3.77 -3.30
N THR A 711 20.72 2.56 -3.76
CA THR A 711 21.07 2.11 -5.12
C THR A 711 20.29 2.84 -6.22
N TRP A 712 19.06 3.25 -5.92
CA TRP A 712 18.24 4.05 -6.83
C TRP A 712 18.74 5.50 -6.96
N GLN A 713 19.07 6.14 -5.85
CA GLN A 713 19.67 7.48 -5.81
C GLN A 713 21.05 7.49 -6.50
N GLU A 714 21.88 6.46 -6.29
CA GLU A 714 23.13 6.28 -7.06
C GLU A 714 22.86 6.15 -8.57
N GLN A 715 21.81 5.42 -8.98
CA GLN A 715 21.46 5.27 -10.39
C GLN A 715 20.94 6.57 -11.02
N LEU A 716 20.14 7.37 -10.30
CA LEU A 716 19.72 8.72 -10.73
C LEU A 716 20.95 9.63 -10.95
N LEU A 717 21.86 9.67 -9.97
CA LEU A 717 23.07 10.50 -10.01
C LEU A 717 24.13 10.00 -11.01
N SER A 718 24.06 8.74 -11.47
CA SER A 718 24.91 8.19 -12.53
C SER A 718 24.74 8.88 -13.90
N GLY A 719 23.68 9.68 -14.06
CA GLY A 719 23.31 10.33 -15.31
C GLY A 719 22.68 9.39 -16.35
N ASN A 720 22.53 8.10 -16.03
CA ASN A 720 21.87 7.09 -16.88
C ASN A 720 20.76 6.33 -16.10
N PRO A 721 19.78 7.01 -15.49
CA PRO A 721 18.61 6.34 -14.92
C PRO A 721 17.77 5.63 -16.00
N PRO A 722 16.81 4.77 -15.59
CA PRO A 722 15.76 4.29 -16.47
C PRO A 722 15.05 5.46 -17.17
N THR A 723 14.49 5.21 -18.35
CA THR A 723 13.74 6.25 -19.07
C THR A 723 12.40 6.46 -18.37
N GLN A 724 12.05 7.71 -18.06
CA GLN A 724 10.70 8.06 -17.59
C GLN A 724 9.66 7.61 -18.64
N PRO A 725 8.43 7.22 -18.25
CA PRO A 725 7.41 6.77 -19.21
C PRO A 725 7.16 7.80 -20.32
N ASP A 726 7.16 7.36 -21.59
CA ASP A 726 7.15 8.26 -22.77
C ASP A 726 6.05 9.34 -22.74
N TRP A 727 4.91 9.07 -22.08
CA TRP A 727 3.79 10.00 -21.95
C TRP A 727 4.09 11.24 -21.08
N THR A 728 5.11 11.23 -20.21
CA THR A 728 5.51 12.41 -19.42
C THR A 728 6.05 13.54 -20.30
N SER A 729 6.56 13.21 -21.49
CA SER A 729 7.04 14.18 -22.49
C SER A 729 5.97 15.15 -23.01
N ALA A 730 4.69 14.90 -22.70
CA ALA A 730 3.59 15.84 -22.96
C ALA A 730 3.65 17.11 -22.09
N PHE A 731 4.37 17.07 -20.96
CA PHE A 731 4.50 18.20 -20.03
C PHE A 731 5.93 18.45 -19.51
N ILE A 732 6.79 17.42 -19.42
CA ILE A 732 8.22 17.55 -19.09
C ILE A 732 9.01 17.84 -20.37
N VAL A 733 9.50 19.07 -20.53
CA VAL A 733 10.05 19.56 -21.81
C VAL A 733 11.51 20.01 -21.67
N LYS A 734 12.36 19.45 -22.54
CA LYS A 734 13.81 19.74 -22.64
C LYS A 734 14.10 20.95 -23.52
#